data_AF-A0A6L8GH92-F1
#
_entry.id   AF-A0A6L8GH92-F1
#
_cell.length_a   1.000
_cell.length_b   1.000
_cell.length_c   1.000
_cell.angle_alpha   90.00
_cell.angle_beta   90.00
_cell.angle_gamma   90.00
#
_symmetry.space_group_name_H-M   'P 1'
#
loop_
_entity.id
_entity.type
_entity.pdbx_description
1 polymer ?
#
loop_
_entity_poly.entity_id
_entity_poly.type
_entity_poly.pdbx_seq_one_letter_code
_entity_poly.pdbx_strand_id
1 'polypeptide(L)'
;MHDSAPESEWVSNEMRRDTTQLRQNDTFAVLFDTFYDRRNGFNFYTNPLGALADLQISNEGDYNADWNPVWDVRTGRFDGGWTVEMEIPFKALRYDDGGAQLWGLQLRRAIRRKNEWVYLTPIPMATGGGQGAAGITRISLAATLVGIEPPDTSRLFEIKPYVIGGVTTNRHAVPAVENDVSGAFGADVKLGITSNLTADLTYNTDFAQVEVDEQQVNLTRFSLFFPEKREFFLEGRAIFDFARPGLGARDPRVDPIETPTLFYSRRIGLEGDPERSPVVVPIHGGARMTGKTGAFDVGAINIQTEASPAAGTASTNFTVLRLKRDILRRSSIGAIYTNRSVSLVGPGSSQAYGVDGTFAFYESIDFVTYYARTRTPLGDGRDASYQGRFDYGGDRYGATVDHTVVEENFLPEVGFTLRDNYRRTTVSGRFSPRPEGSAIVRRYSMEAGIDYFTTADQGFLETRERTVDFTAEFQNSDRLEVNLTNSYELLLEPFRISRNVVLPVGGYGFTAGTILYELGAQHRYSGRLAFTAGNFWSGNIRTLEYQRGRMNLTNQFSVEPTISFNDIHLPEGEFTNTLVSTRFNFAFNPRMFFGGLVQYTSGNDLVSYNLRLRWEYSPGSELFVVYTEDRDVQMLMPRRGRELRSRGFVVKFNRLFRL
;
A
#
# COMPACT_ATOMS: atom_id res chain seq x y z
N MET A 1 -21.25 9.85 22.26
CA MET A 1 -21.18 10.74 21.08
C MET A 1 -22.58 11.14 20.68
N HIS A 2 -22.93 12.40 20.90
CA HIS A 2 -24.25 12.91 20.54
C HIS A 2 -24.39 13.07 19.02
N ASP A 3 -25.48 12.59 18.43
CA ASP A 3 -25.85 12.80 17.04
C ASP A 3 -27.35 13.12 16.97
N SER A 4 -27.68 14.29 16.41
CA SER A 4 -29.07 14.74 16.27
C SER A 4 -29.81 14.07 15.12
N ALA A 5 -29.10 13.39 14.22
CA ALA A 5 -29.71 12.68 13.09
C ALA A 5 -30.18 11.28 13.55
N PRO A 6 -31.32 10.78 13.04
CA PRO A 6 -31.78 9.42 13.34
C PRO A 6 -30.77 8.39 12.82
N GLU A 7 -30.77 7.19 13.41
CA GLU A 7 -29.84 6.09 13.05
C GLU A 7 -29.89 5.74 11.56
N SER A 8 -31.06 5.88 10.91
CA SER A 8 -31.24 5.65 9.47
C SER A 8 -30.42 6.58 8.56
N GLU A 9 -29.92 7.70 9.10
CA GLU A 9 -29.08 8.65 8.39
C GLU A 9 -27.58 8.51 8.71
N TRP A 10 -27.21 7.63 9.65
CA TRP A 10 -25.80 7.39 9.96
C TRP A 10 -25.15 6.61 8.84
N VAL A 11 -23.91 6.98 8.49
CA VAL A 11 -23.14 6.24 7.47
C VAL A 11 -22.36 5.15 8.19
N SER A 12 -23.06 4.07 8.56
CA SER A 12 -22.48 2.92 9.23
C SER A 12 -22.88 1.63 8.53
N ASN A 13 -22.01 1.15 7.64
CA ASN A 13 -22.26 0.06 6.70
C ASN A 13 -21.05 -0.88 6.52
N GLU A 14 -20.07 -0.81 7.42
CA GLU A 14 -18.90 -1.69 7.42
C GLU A 14 -18.67 -2.24 8.83
N MET A 15 -18.52 -3.56 8.95
CA MET A 15 -18.26 -4.22 10.24
C MET A 15 -16.91 -4.90 10.30
N ARG A 16 -16.29 -5.13 9.14
CA ARG A 16 -15.04 -5.87 9.08
C ARG A 16 -13.93 -5.07 9.74
N ARG A 17 -13.04 -5.81 10.38
CA ARG A 17 -11.79 -5.30 10.91
C ARG A 17 -10.81 -4.91 9.79
N ASP A 18 -10.05 -3.84 9.99
CA ASP A 18 -8.89 -3.39 9.18
C ASP A 18 -9.16 -3.21 7.67
N THR A 19 -10.36 -2.71 7.34
CA THR A 19 -10.76 -2.46 5.95
C THR A 19 -10.73 -0.97 5.61
N THR A 20 -10.24 -0.63 4.42
CA THR A 20 -10.18 0.77 3.96
C THR A 20 -11.56 1.42 3.88
N GLN A 21 -12.58 0.59 3.63
CA GLN A 21 -14.00 0.88 3.56
C GLN A 21 -14.54 1.46 4.86
N LEU A 22 -13.94 1.14 6.02
CA LEU A 22 -14.32 1.71 7.31
C LEU A 22 -14.04 3.22 7.35
N ARG A 23 -13.04 3.70 6.61
CA ARG A 23 -12.76 5.14 6.50
C ARG A 23 -13.83 5.89 5.73
N GLN A 24 -14.80 5.22 5.09
CA GLN A 24 -15.94 5.87 4.45
C GLN A 24 -17.14 6.00 5.40
N ASN A 25 -17.02 5.53 6.65
CA ASN A 25 -18.09 5.52 7.64
C ASN A 25 -17.95 6.64 8.68
N ASP A 26 -19.02 6.86 9.43
CA ASP A 26 -19.00 7.58 10.69
C ASP A 26 -18.07 6.83 11.65
N THR A 27 -17.04 7.51 12.14
CA THR A 27 -16.00 6.87 12.95
C THR A 27 -15.59 7.75 14.13
N PHE A 28 -15.12 7.09 15.18
CA PHE A 28 -14.40 7.71 16.29
C PHE A 28 -13.00 7.12 16.36
N ALA A 29 -12.00 7.98 16.47
CA ALA A 29 -10.60 7.60 16.53
C ALA A 29 -9.90 8.22 17.74
N VAL A 30 -8.97 7.46 18.31
CA VAL A 30 -8.06 7.86 19.38
C VAL A 30 -6.64 7.59 18.90
N LEU A 31 -5.79 8.62 18.95
CA LEU A 31 -4.37 8.52 18.64
C LEU A 31 -3.53 8.79 19.88
N PHE A 32 -2.50 7.96 20.06
CA PHE A 32 -1.48 8.08 21.09
C PHE A 32 -0.09 8.24 20.50
N ASP A 33 0.64 9.26 20.93
CA ASP A 33 2.10 9.38 20.78
C ASP A 33 2.74 9.00 22.11
N THR A 34 3.12 7.73 22.25
CA THR A 34 3.60 7.13 23.50
C THR A 34 5.05 7.46 23.82
N PHE A 35 5.82 7.95 22.84
CA PHE A 35 7.21 8.39 23.01
C PHE A 35 7.32 9.90 23.20
N TYR A 36 6.21 10.63 23.05
CA TYR A 36 6.14 12.08 23.06
C TYR A 36 7.13 12.76 22.11
N ASP A 37 7.50 12.05 21.03
CA ASP A 37 8.47 12.53 20.05
C ASP A 37 7.83 13.46 19.01
N ARG A 38 6.51 13.64 19.08
CA ARG A 38 5.71 14.49 18.21
C ARG A 38 5.75 14.05 16.74
N ARG A 39 6.04 12.78 16.48
CA ARG A 39 6.30 12.24 15.12
C ARG A 39 5.68 10.87 14.89
N ASN A 40 5.73 9.99 15.88
CA ASN A 40 5.28 8.61 15.80
C ASN A 40 4.06 8.39 16.70
N GLY A 41 3.18 7.48 16.32
CA GLY A 41 1.99 7.21 17.12
C GLY A 41 1.18 6.02 16.67
N PHE A 42 0.18 5.68 17.47
CA PHE A 42 -0.74 4.58 17.27
C PHE A 42 -2.15 5.13 17.23
N ASN A 43 -2.92 4.80 16.19
CA ASN A 43 -4.28 5.29 16.02
C ASN A 43 -5.26 4.12 15.97
N PHE A 44 -6.22 4.14 16.87
CA PHE A 44 -7.30 3.16 16.99
C PHE A 44 -8.61 3.82 16.62
N TYR A 45 -9.44 3.18 15.83
CA TYR A 45 -10.74 3.73 15.48
C TYR A 45 -11.81 2.69 15.24
N THR A 46 -13.05 3.10 15.48
CA THR A 46 -14.24 2.25 15.39
C THR A 46 -15.42 3.04 14.82
N ASN A 47 -16.54 2.35 14.57
CA ASN A 47 -17.80 2.93 14.15
C ASN A 47 -18.97 2.43 15.03
N PRO A 48 -20.21 2.94 14.86
CA PRO A 48 -21.38 2.47 15.61
C PRO A 48 -21.74 0.99 15.48
N LEU A 49 -21.13 0.24 14.55
CA LEU A 49 -21.30 -1.20 14.39
C LEU A 49 -20.25 -2.02 15.16
N GLY A 50 -19.29 -1.36 15.84
CA GLY A 50 -18.21 -2.02 16.56
C GLY A 50 -17.10 -2.58 15.65
N ALA A 51 -16.96 -2.05 14.43
CA ALA A 51 -15.83 -2.38 13.58
C ALA A 51 -14.51 -1.96 14.24
N LEU A 52 -13.44 -2.72 14.04
CA LEU A 52 -12.11 -2.44 14.60
C LEU A 52 -11.18 -1.99 13.50
N ALA A 53 -10.42 -0.92 13.72
CA ALA A 53 -9.26 -0.65 12.90
C ALA A 53 -8.15 0.03 13.69
N ASP A 54 -6.93 -0.33 13.32
CA ASP A 54 -5.71 0.17 13.91
C ASP A 54 -4.73 0.58 12.81
N LEU A 55 -3.83 1.50 13.14
CA LEU A 55 -2.70 1.86 12.29
C LEU A 55 -1.57 2.45 13.12
N GLN A 56 -0.35 2.14 12.73
CA GLN A 56 0.85 2.81 13.23
C GLN A 56 1.17 3.99 12.32
N ILE A 57 1.56 5.13 12.88
CA ILE A 57 1.95 6.35 12.16
C ILE A 57 3.42 6.61 12.44
N SER A 58 4.16 6.95 11.40
CA SER A 58 5.57 7.33 11.45
C SER A 58 5.80 8.64 10.70
N ASN A 59 6.71 9.46 11.24
CA ASN A 59 7.11 10.76 10.65
C ASN A 59 5.93 11.66 10.23
N GLU A 60 4.90 11.77 11.07
CA GLU A 60 3.75 12.66 10.84
C GLU A 60 2.98 12.49 9.53
N GLY A 61 2.92 11.29 8.97
CA GLY A 61 2.16 11.09 7.75
C GLY A 61 2.18 9.67 7.28
N ASP A 62 3.36 9.04 7.20
CA ASP A 62 3.40 7.65 6.77
C ASP A 62 2.65 6.77 7.77
N TYR A 63 1.75 5.92 7.29
CA TYR A 63 1.02 5.02 8.16
C TYR A 63 1.08 3.58 7.67
N ASN A 64 1.05 2.67 8.62
CA ASN A 64 0.98 1.25 8.43
C ASN A 64 -0.38 0.76 8.93
N ALA A 65 -1.31 0.55 8.00
CA ALA A 65 -2.64 0.03 8.31
C ALA A 65 -2.66 -1.50 8.50
N ASP A 66 -1.52 -2.16 8.30
CA ASP A 66 -1.37 -3.59 8.54
C ASP A 66 -0.74 -3.89 9.93
N TRP A 67 -0.40 -2.85 10.71
CA TRP A 67 -0.01 -3.01 12.11
C TRP A 67 -1.24 -3.40 12.93
N ASN A 68 -1.27 -4.64 13.41
CA ASN A 68 -2.47 -5.29 13.93
C ASN A 68 -2.30 -5.74 15.41
N PRO A 69 -2.39 -4.80 16.39
CA PRO A 69 -2.33 -5.12 17.81
C PRO A 69 -3.56 -5.90 18.30
N VAL A 70 -3.45 -6.48 19.50
CA VAL A 70 -4.58 -7.08 20.21
C VAL A 70 -5.19 -6.06 21.17
N TRP A 71 -6.43 -5.66 20.89
CA TRP A 71 -7.26 -4.73 21.68
C TRP A 71 -8.75 -5.09 21.48
N ASP A 72 -9.64 -4.49 22.27
CA ASP A 72 -11.09 -4.71 22.15
C ASP A 72 -11.89 -3.40 22.17
N VAL A 73 -13.09 -3.45 21.60
CA VAL A 73 -14.00 -2.31 21.56
C VAL A 73 -15.44 -2.75 21.74
N ARG A 74 -16.21 -1.98 22.50
CA ARG A 74 -17.67 -2.13 22.60
C ARG A 74 -18.33 -0.82 22.24
N THR A 75 -19.46 -0.94 21.54
CA THR A 75 -20.28 0.21 21.18
C THR A 75 -21.72 -0.01 21.65
N GLY A 76 -22.35 1.08 22.08
CA GLY A 76 -23.75 1.09 22.47
C GLY A 76 -24.49 2.16 21.69
N ARG A 77 -25.74 1.90 21.32
CA ARG A 77 -26.62 2.88 20.65
C ARG A 77 -27.70 3.32 21.62
N PHE A 78 -28.06 4.60 21.56
CA PHE A 78 -29.11 5.18 22.39
C PHE A 78 -29.79 6.32 21.65
N ASP A 79 -30.92 6.81 22.17
CA ASP A 79 -31.61 7.94 21.55
C ASP A 79 -30.72 9.20 21.55
N GLY A 80 -30.44 9.74 20.37
CA GLY A 80 -29.53 10.86 20.18
C GLY A 80 -28.03 10.51 20.11
N GLY A 81 -27.65 9.25 19.86
CA GLY A 81 -26.28 8.92 19.44
C GLY A 81 -25.75 7.52 19.79
N TRP A 82 -24.44 7.42 19.96
CA TRP A 82 -23.76 6.16 20.29
C TRP A 82 -22.59 6.35 21.26
N THR A 83 -22.28 5.32 22.05
CA THR A 83 -21.15 5.26 22.98
C THR A 83 -20.08 4.31 22.46
N VAL A 84 -18.85 4.53 22.90
CA VAL A 84 -17.69 3.67 22.61
C VAL A 84 -16.90 3.46 23.89
N GLU A 85 -16.45 2.23 24.10
CA GLU A 85 -15.52 1.84 25.14
C GLU A 85 -14.39 1.04 24.48
N MET A 86 -13.15 1.49 24.62
CA MET A 86 -11.96 0.86 24.02
C MET A 86 -11.06 0.32 25.13
N GLU A 87 -10.69 -0.95 25.04
CA GLU A 87 -9.69 -1.58 25.91
C GLU A 87 -8.39 -1.75 25.12
N ILE A 88 -7.39 -0.92 25.42
CA ILE A 88 -6.07 -0.95 24.77
C ILE A 88 -5.01 -1.36 25.81
N PRO A 89 -4.54 -2.61 25.79
CA PRO A 89 -3.54 -3.07 26.74
C PRO A 89 -2.18 -2.37 26.53
N PHE A 90 -1.44 -2.04 27.59
CA PHE A 90 -0.08 -1.48 27.47
C PHE A 90 0.86 -2.39 26.66
N LYS A 91 0.73 -3.71 26.77
CA LYS A 91 1.48 -4.69 25.97
C LYS A 91 1.18 -4.65 24.46
N ALA A 92 0.14 -3.94 24.04
CA ALA A 92 -0.15 -3.70 22.62
C ALA A 92 0.62 -2.48 22.08
N LEU A 93 1.15 -1.63 22.96
CA LEU A 93 1.84 -0.39 22.62
C LEU A 93 3.33 -0.53 22.94
N ARG A 94 4.15 0.19 22.19
CA ARG A 94 5.55 0.45 22.56
C ARG A 94 5.60 1.81 23.24
N TYR A 95 6.35 1.94 24.31
CA TYR A 95 6.47 3.16 25.11
C TYR A 95 7.84 3.21 25.79
N ASP A 96 8.25 4.39 26.27
CA ASP A 96 9.51 4.53 27.00
C ASP A 96 9.43 3.87 28.39
N ASP A 97 10.57 3.50 28.99
CA ASP A 97 10.56 2.88 30.31
C ASP A 97 10.41 3.93 31.43
N GLY A 98 9.71 3.55 32.50
CA GLY A 98 9.67 4.24 33.79
C GLY A 98 8.52 5.22 34.03
N GLY A 99 8.02 5.22 35.27
CA GLY A 99 7.30 6.30 35.96
C GLY A 99 6.14 7.00 35.24
N ALA A 100 5.77 8.18 35.73
CA ALA A 100 4.77 9.02 35.08
C ALA A 100 5.29 9.59 33.76
N GLN A 101 4.51 9.41 32.69
CA GLN A 101 4.86 9.78 31.32
C GLN A 101 3.97 10.88 30.76
N LEU A 102 4.52 11.57 29.76
CA LEU A 102 3.77 12.45 28.88
C LEU A 102 3.52 11.71 27.58
N TRP A 103 2.27 11.64 27.13
CA TRP A 103 1.93 11.12 25.81
C TRP A 103 1.27 12.22 24.98
N GLY A 104 1.30 12.12 23.66
CA GLY A 104 0.42 12.91 22.80
C GLY A 104 -0.95 12.23 22.69
N LEU A 105 -2.03 13.02 22.70
CA LEU A 105 -3.40 12.54 22.53
C LEU A 105 -4.12 13.35 21.45
N GLN A 106 -4.71 12.67 20.48
CA GLN A 106 -5.64 13.28 19.54
C GLN A 106 -6.90 12.44 19.44
N LEU A 107 -8.05 13.11 19.45
CA LEU A 107 -9.35 12.47 19.21
C LEU A 107 -9.89 12.96 17.88
N ARG A 108 -10.52 12.09 17.11
CA ARG A 108 -11.22 12.50 15.88
C ARG A 108 -12.58 11.84 15.77
N ARG A 109 -13.60 12.63 15.47
CA ARG A 109 -14.89 12.13 14.98
C ARG A 109 -15.03 12.46 13.50
N ALA A 110 -15.30 11.45 12.67
CA ALA A 110 -15.71 11.65 11.29
C ALA A 110 -17.23 11.53 11.20
N ILE A 111 -17.87 12.49 10.56
CA ILE A 111 -19.31 12.56 10.37
C ILE A 111 -19.60 12.69 8.88
N ARG A 112 -19.82 11.57 8.21
CA ARG A 112 -19.77 11.44 6.75
C ARG A 112 -20.92 12.15 6.06
N ARG A 113 -22.13 12.07 6.61
CA ARG A 113 -23.30 12.79 6.07
C ARG A 113 -23.10 14.32 6.03
N LYS A 114 -22.24 14.87 6.89
CA LYS A 114 -21.88 16.30 6.92
C LYS A 114 -20.56 16.60 6.20
N ASN A 115 -19.86 15.58 5.74
CA ASN A 115 -18.49 15.68 5.23
C ASN A 115 -17.59 16.47 6.19
N GLU A 116 -17.64 16.10 7.48
CA GLU A 116 -17.05 16.83 8.60
C GLU A 116 -16.11 15.94 9.41
N TRP A 117 -14.96 16.50 9.80
CA TRP A 117 -14.01 15.88 10.74
C TRP A 117 -13.78 16.85 11.89
N VAL A 118 -14.02 16.35 13.10
CA VAL A 118 -13.88 17.10 14.34
C VAL A 118 -12.69 16.55 15.11
N TYR A 119 -11.81 17.42 15.57
CA TYR A 119 -10.57 17.09 16.26
C TYR A 119 -10.57 17.64 17.68
N LEU A 120 -9.80 17.01 18.59
CA LEU A 120 -9.59 17.53 19.95
C LEU A 120 -8.82 18.86 19.92
N THR A 121 -7.80 18.95 19.08
CA THR A 121 -7.03 20.18 18.86
C THR A 121 -7.28 20.75 17.45
N PRO A 122 -7.11 22.06 17.24
CA PRO A 122 -7.24 22.66 15.91
C PRO A 122 -6.21 22.08 14.93
N ILE A 123 -6.66 21.65 13.76
CA ILE A 123 -5.80 21.16 12.68
C ILE A 123 -5.82 22.16 11.51
N PRO A 124 -4.67 22.70 11.09
CA PRO A 124 -4.57 23.54 9.90
C PRO A 124 -5.08 22.82 8.64
N MET A 125 -5.80 23.52 7.78
CA MET A 125 -6.33 22.92 6.54
C MET A 125 -5.24 22.37 5.61
N ALA A 126 -4.07 23.02 5.59
CA ALA A 126 -2.90 22.59 4.81
C ALA A 126 -2.41 21.19 5.21
N THR A 127 -2.61 20.81 6.48
CA THR A 127 -2.09 19.56 7.02
C THR A 127 -3.13 18.43 7.01
N GLY A 128 -4.40 18.73 6.70
CA GLY A 128 -5.51 17.78 6.62
C GLY A 128 -5.61 17.01 5.29
N GLY A 129 -4.62 17.12 4.38
CA GLY A 129 -4.68 16.49 3.05
C GLY A 129 -5.75 17.11 2.15
N GLY A 130 -6.05 18.41 2.32
CA GLY A 130 -7.09 19.12 1.58
C GLY A 130 -8.52 18.87 2.06
N GLN A 131 -8.84 17.65 2.48
CA GLN A 131 -10.19 17.24 2.90
C GLN A 131 -10.36 17.13 4.42
N GLY A 132 -9.30 17.38 5.19
CA GLY A 132 -9.33 17.33 6.66
C GLY A 132 -9.01 15.95 7.22
N ALA A 133 -9.42 14.86 6.56
CA ALA A 133 -9.33 13.48 7.06
C ALA A 133 -7.93 13.07 7.57
N ALA A 134 -6.87 13.53 6.90
CA ALA A 134 -5.49 13.22 7.23
C ALA A 134 -4.97 13.99 8.45
N GLY A 135 -5.73 14.93 8.99
CA GLY A 135 -5.33 15.75 10.13
C GLY A 135 -4.93 14.97 11.38
N ILE A 136 -5.47 13.75 11.54
CA ILE A 136 -5.10 12.89 12.67
C ILE A 136 -3.65 12.43 12.60
N THR A 137 -3.02 12.38 11.41
CA THR A 137 -1.63 11.93 11.28
C THR A 137 -0.61 13.01 11.65
N ARG A 138 -1.05 14.21 12.03
CA ARG A 138 -0.19 15.33 12.46
C ARG A 138 0.04 15.30 13.96
N ILE A 139 0.93 14.42 14.38
CA ILE A 139 1.18 14.07 15.77
C ILE A 139 1.73 15.25 16.59
N SER A 140 2.51 16.15 15.98
CA SER A 140 2.99 17.39 16.60
C SER A 140 1.89 18.34 17.03
N LEU A 141 0.68 18.19 16.50
CA LEU A 141 -0.50 18.99 16.89
C LEU A 141 -1.38 18.29 17.93
N ALA A 142 -1.04 17.07 18.36
CA ALA A 142 -1.78 16.37 19.40
C ALA A 142 -1.74 17.13 20.74
N ALA A 143 -2.78 17.00 21.56
CA ALA A 143 -2.78 17.51 22.93
C ALA A 143 -1.76 16.74 23.79
N THR A 144 -1.35 17.30 24.92
CA THR A 144 -0.50 16.60 25.90
C THR A 144 -1.37 15.87 26.91
N LEU A 145 -1.23 14.55 26.97
CA LEU A 145 -1.79 13.68 27.99
C LEU A 145 -0.76 13.54 29.13
N VAL A 146 -1.21 13.85 30.35
CA VAL A 146 -0.39 13.84 31.57
C VAL A 146 -0.93 12.81 32.55
N GLY A 147 -0.08 12.33 33.47
CA GLY A 147 -0.51 11.44 34.56
C GLY A 147 -0.76 9.98 34.15
N ILE A 148 -0.15 9.54 33.05
CA ILE A 148 -0.15 8.13 32.65
C ILE A 148 1.06 7.46 33.29
N GLU A 149 0.83 6.37 34.02
CA GLU A 149 1.87 5.55 34.64
C GLU A 149 1.79 4.15 34.02
N PRO A 150 2.50 3.89 32.91
CA PRO A 150 2.52 2.56 32.33
C PRO A 150 3.37 1.62 33.21
N PRO A 151 3.18 0.29 33.10
CA PRO A 151 3.99 -0.68 33.84
C PRO A 151 5.48 -0.52 33.52
N ASP A 152 6.33 -0.63 34.56
CA ASP A 152 7.80 -0.43 34.48
C ASP A 152 8.49 -1.29 33.41
N THR A 153 7.93 -2.47 33.08
CA THR A 153 8.39 -3.27 31.94
C THR A 153 7.21 -3.91 31.22
N SER A 154 7.16 -3.76 29.90
CA SER A 154 6.32 -4.59 29.04
C SER A 154 7.13 -5.79 28.54
N ARG A 155 7.09 -6.91 29.27
CA ARG A 155 7.72 -8.16 28.82
C ARG A 155 6.82 -8.82 27.78
N LEU A 156 6.88 -8.33 26.54
CA LEU A 156 6.15 -8.94 25.44
C LEU A 156 6.76 -10.30 25.10
N PHE A 157 6.03 -11.38 25.36
CA PHE A 157 6.37 -12.71 24.84
C PHE A 157 5.15 -13.29 24.15
N GLU A 158 5.24 -13.48 22.84
CA GLU A 158 4.19 -14.09 22.04
C GLU A 158 4.76 -15.24 21.22
N ILE A 159 3.99 -16.31 21.12
CA ILE A 159 4.28 -17.41 20.19
C ILE A 159 3.00 -17.75 19.43
N LYS A 160 3.13 -17.87 18.10
CA LYS A 160 2.04 -18.11 17.17
C LYS A 160 2.40 -19.31 16.27
N PRO A 161 2.26 -20.55 16.77
CA PRO A 161 2.34 -21.71 15.92
C PRO A 161 1.19 -21.73 14.92
N TYR A 162 1.45 -22.28 13.75
CA TYR A 162 0.41 -22.53 12.76
C TYR A 162 0.67 -23.83 12.00
N VAL A 163 -0.41 -24.35 11.45
CA VAL A 163 -0.43 -25.48 10.53
C VAL A 163 -1.21 -25.10 9.28
N ILE A 164 -0.73 -25.56 8.14
CA ILE A 164 -1.32 -25.33 6.83
C ILE A 164 -1.45 -26.67 6.15
N GLY A 165 -2.62 -26.90 5.57
CA GLY A 165 -2.86 -28.01 4.66
C GLY A 165 -3.47 -27.47 3.38
N GLY A 166 -3.04 -27.99 2.24
CA GLY A 166 -3.55 -27.57 0.95
C GLY A 166 -3.62 -28.70 -0.05
N VAL A 167 -4.44 -28.51 -1.08
CA VAL A 167 -4.45 -29.32 -2.28
C VAL A 167 -4.42 -28.40 -3.50
N THR A 168 -3.47 -28.65 -4.40
CA THR A 168 -3.27 -27.84 -5.60
C THR A 168 -3.35 -28.71 -6.85
N THR A 169 -4.01 -28.18 -7.87
CA THR A 169 -3.99 -28.70 -9.23
C THR A 169 -3.53 -27.57 -10.13
N ASN A 170 -2.51 -27.80 -10.95
CA ASN A 170 -2.07 -26.87 -11.98
C ASN A 170 -1.77 -27.66 -13.27
N ARG A 171 -2.66 -27.52 -14.26
CA ARG A 171 -2.55 -28.25 -15.53
C ARG A 171 -1.55 -27.64 -16.50
N HIS A 172 -1.12 -26.40 -16.26
CA HIS A 172 -0.14 -25.69 -17.08
C HIS A 172 1.27 -25.69 -16.48
N ALA A 173 1.44 -26.25 -15.28
CA ALA A 173 2.77 -26.51 -14.73
C ALA A 173 3.51 -27.54 -15.60
N VAL A 174 4.84 -27.48 -15.61
CA VAL A 174 5.69 -28.45 -16.31
C VAL A 174 6.64 -29.07 -15.27
N PRO A 175 6.41 -30.34 -14.84
CA PRO A 175 5.28 -31.21 -15.20
C PRO A 175 3.94 -30.74 -14.62
N ALA A 176 2.83 -31.18 -15.21
CA ALA A 176 1.50 -30.86 -14.70
C ALA A 176 1.30 -31.45 -13.30
N VAL A 177 0.65 -30.68 -12.43
CA VAL A 177 0.41 -31.03 -11.03
C VAL A 177 -1.08 -31.33 -10.86
N GLU A 178 -1.43 -32.49 -10.32
CA GLU A 178 -2.83 -32.87 -10.10
C GLU A 178 -3.06 -33.34 -8.66
N ASN A 179 -3.99 -32.66 -7.97
CA ASN A 179 -4.35 -32.93 -6.58
C ASN A 179 -3.14 -33.12 -5.65
N ASP A 180 -2.09 -32.33 -5.84
CA ASP A 180 -0.90 -32.37 -5.02
C ASP A 180 -1.22 -31.84 -3.63
N VAL A 181 -0.97 -32.68 -2.63
CA VAL A 181 -1.29 -32.39 -1.24
C VAL A 181 -0.06 -31.83 -0.58
N SER A 182 -0.19 -30.65 0.01
CA SER A 182 0.87 -30.00 0.75
C SER A 182 0.48 -29.82 2.21
N GLY A 183 1.49 -29.89 3.09
CA GLY A 183 1.35 -29.67 4.51
C GLY A 183 2.58 -28.95 5.03
N ALA A 184 2.36 -27.91 5.84
CA ALA A 184 3.43 -27.17 6.48
C ALA A 184 3.06 -26.83 7.92
N PHE A 185 4.05 -26.82 8.79
CA PHE A 185 3.94 -26.26 10.12
C PHE A 185 5.01 -25.19 10.29
N GLY A 186 4.69 -24.13 11.03
CA GLY A 186 5.66 -23.09 11.35
C GLY A 186 5.29 -22.40 12.64
N ALA A 187 6.16 -21.50 13.08
CA ALA A 187 5.94 -20.72 14.28
C ALA A 187 6.59 -19.36 14.16
N ASP A 188 5.86 -18.34 14.61
CA ASP A 188 6.36 -17.00 14.80
C ASP A 188 6.49 -16.73 16.30
N VAL A 189 7.59 -16.13 16.72
CA VAL A 189 7.85 -15.74 18.11
C VAL A 189 8.17 -14.26 18.14
N LYS A 190 7.54 -13.53 19.06
CA LYS A 190 7.76 -12.10 19.27
C LYS A 190 8.21 -11.84 20.69
N LEU A 191 9.33 -11.13 20.82
CA LEU A 191 10.04 -10.87 22.08
C LEU A 191 10.26 -9.37 22.24
N GLY A 192 9.74 -8.78 23.31
CA GLY A 192 10.13 -7.44 23.76
C GLY A 192 11.49 -7.52 24.46
N ILE A 193 12.54 -7.02 23.80
CA ILE A 193 13.88 -6.90 24.41
C ILE A 193 13.84 -5.79 25.47
N THR A 194 13.21 -4.66 25.13
CA THR A 194 12.84 -3.55 26.01
C THR A 194 11.43 -3.08 25.64
N SER A 195 10.83 -2.13 26.38
CA SER A 195 9.49 -1.61 26.03
C SER A 195 9.43 -0.89 24.69
N ASN A 196 10.60 -0.54 24.12
CA ASN A 196 10.75 0.16 22.84
C ASN A 196 11.53 -0.63 21.76
N LEU A 197 12.04 -1.84 22.05
CA LEU A 197 12.76 -2.72 21.12
C LEU A 197 12.17 -4.13 21.08
N THR A 198 11.82 -4.60 19.89
CA THR A 198 11.19 -5.91 19.69
C THR A 198 12.01 -6.76 18.72
N ALA A 199 12.11 -8.04 19.00
CA ALA A 199 12.63 -9.06 18.10
C ALA A 199 11.51 -10.03 17.68
N ASP A 200 11.39 -10.24 16.37
CA ASP A 200 10.50 -11.23 15.76
C ASP A 200 11.37 -12.34 15.17
N LEU A 201 11.05 -13.58 15.52
CA LEU A 201 11.70 -14.78 15.00
C LEU A 201 10.65 -15.58 14.26
N THR A 202 11.02 -16.13 13.11
CA THR A 202 10.12 -16.96 12.32
C THR A 202 10.81 -18.23 11.85
N TYR A 203 10.06 -19.32 11.84
CA TYR A 203 10.49 -20.62 11.35
C TYR A 203 9.46 -21.18 10.38
N ASN A 204 9.92 -21.58 9.19
CA ASN A 204 9.09 -22.10 8.09
C ASN A 204 7.90 -21.20 7.73
N THR A 205 8.14 -19.89 7.75
CA THR A 205 7.13 -18.84 7.64
C THR A 205 6.28 -18.98 6.35
N ASP A 206 4.96 -18.83 6.49
CA ASP A 206 4.05 -18.94 5.36
C ASP A 206 3.88 -17.60 4.65
N PHE A 207 4.64 -17.45 3.58
CA PHE A 207 4.59 -16.30 2.69
C PHE A 207 3.66 -16.48 1.48
N ALA A 208 3.11 -17.68 1.28
CA ALA A 208 2.48 -18.08 0.03
C ALA A 208 0.95 -17.92 0.01
N GLN A 209 0.33 -17.53 1.13
CA GLN A 209 -1.13 -17.50 1.28
C GLN A 209 -1.71 -16.10 1.51
N VAL A 210 -0.90 -15.06 1.27
CA VAL A 210 -1.45 -13.71 1.35
C VAL A 210 -2.22 -13.41 0.07
N GLU A 211 -3.39 -12.81 0.25
CA GLU A 211 -4.37 -12.39 -0.76
C GLU A 211 -3.89 -12.48 -2.22
N VAL A 212 -4.64 -13.20 -3.07
CA VAL A 212 -4.40 -13.16 -4.52
C VAL A 212 -4.47 -11.69 -4.95
N ASP A 213 -3.34 -11.18 -5.43
CA ASP A 213 -3.25 -9.84 -5.99
C ASP A 213 -4.25 -9.74 -7.15
N GLU A 214 -5.11 -8.71 -7.14
CA GLU A 214 -6.06 -8.49 -8.23
C GLU A 214 -5.29 -8.37 -9.55
N GLN A 215 -5.66 -9.11 -10.60
CA GLN A 215 -4.95 -8.92 -11.88
C GLN A 215 -5.31 -7.53 -12.40
N GLN A 216 -4.29 -6.73 -12.66
CA GLN A 216 -4.45 -5.41 -13.25
C GLN A 216 -4.15 -5.49 -14.74
N VAL A 217 -4.87 -4.69 -15.52
CA VAL A 217 -4.57 -4.52 -16.94
C VAL A 217 -3.36 -3.59 -17.03
N ASN A 218 -2.19 -4.16 -17.33
CA ASN A 218 -0.99 -3.39 -17.58
C ASN A 218 -0.87 -3.09 -19.09
N LEU A 219 -1.03 -1.81 -19.46
CA LEU A 219 -0.82 -1.33 -20.85
C LEU A 219 0.50 -0.57 -21.01
N THR A 220 1.33 -0.57 -19.97
CA THR A 220 2.65 0.04 -19.98
C THR A 220 3.72 -1.02 -20.28
N ARG A 221 4.95 -0.57 -20.54
CA ARG A 221 6.10 -1.47 -20.72
C ARG A 221 6.77 -1.88 -19.40
N PHE A 222 6.28 -1.40 -18.27
CA PHE A 222 6.93 -1.55 -16.96
C PHE A 222 6.19 -2.52 -16.06
N SER A 223 6.91 -3.25 -15.22
CA SER A 223 6.30 -4.18 -14.25
C SER A 223 5.61 -3.43 -13.10
N LEU A 224 4.47 -3.95 -12.66
CA LEU A 224 3.70 -3.44 -11.53
C LEU A 224 4.42 -3.68 -10.20
N PHE A 225 4.30 -2.70 -9.29
CA PHE A 225 4.74 -2.81 -7.91
C PHE A 225 3.62 -3.31 -7.02
N PHE A 226 3.87 -4.37 -6.25
CA PHE A 226 2.88 -4.95 -5.34
C PHE A 226 3.20 -4.57 -3.87
N PRO A 227 2.25 -4.07 -3.06
CA PRO A 227 2.48 -3.65 -1.66
C PRO A 227 2.57 -4.84 -0.69
N GLU A 228 3.65 -5.00 0.08
CA GLU A 228 3.84 -6.13 1.03
C GLU A 228 2.61 -6.40 1.91
N LYS A 229 2.32 -7.67 2.20
CA LYS A 229 1.14 -8.10 2.97
C LYS A 229 1.45 -9.15 4.05
N ARG A 230 2.67 -9.67 4.12
CA ARG A 230 3.07 -10.74 5.05
C ARG A 230 3.39 -10.14 6.42
N GLU A 231 2.70 -10.60 7.46
CA GLU A 231 2.73 -10.03 8.83
C GLU A 231 4.16 -9.78 9.35
N PHE A 232 5.09 -10.72 9.09
CA PHE A 232 6.51 -10.63 9.46
C PHE A 232 7.24 -9.40 8.90
N PHE A 233 6.80 -8.81 7.77
CA PHE A 233 7.44 -7.63 7.16
C PHE A 233 6.67 -6.33 7.41
N LEU A 234 5.46 -6.40 7.96
CA LEU A 234 4.58 -5.25 8.05
C LEU A 234 4.89 -4.36 9.25
N GLU A 235 5.01 -4.92 10.45
CA GLU A 235 5.24 -4.12 11.65
C GLU A 235 6.62 -3.44 11.63
N GLY A 236 6.71 -2.15 11.97
CA GLY A 236 7.99 -1.43 11.92
C GLY A 236 8.57 -1.26 10.50
N ARG A 237 7.82 -1.54 9.43
CA ARG A 237 8.28 -1.37 8.03
C ARG A 237 8.82 0.03 7.75
N ALA A 238 8.20 1.06 8.36
CA ALA A 238 8.57 2.46 8.20
C ALA A 238 10.00 2.78 8.70
N ILE A 239 10.58 1.92 9.54
CA ILE A 239 12.00 2.05 9.95
C ILE A 239 12.89 1.83 8.73
N PHE A 240 12.59 0.80 7.93
CA PHE A 240 13.36 0.40 6.75
C PHE A 240 13.07 1.25 5.50
N ASP A 241 12.10 2.17 5.56
CA ASP A 241 11.88 3.12 4.48
C ASP A 241 13.14 3.97 4.27
N PHE A 242 13.52 4.09 3.00
CA PHE A 242 14.68 4.83 2.54
C PHE A 242 14.19 5.97 1.64
N ALA A 243 14.45 7.21 2.06
CA ALA A 243 14.17 8.41 1.27
C ALA A 243 12.71 8.54 0.77
N ARG A 244 11.73 8.17 1.61
CA ARG A 244 10.31 8.31 1.26
C ARG A 244 9.70 9.58 1.88
N PRO A 245 9.03 10.44 1.09
CA PRO A 245 8.30 11.57 1.63
C PRO A 245 7.09 11.12 2.48
N GLY A 246 6.78 11.87 3.54
CA GLY A 246 5.56 11.70 4.32
C GLY A 246 4.31 12.03 3.50
N LEU A 247 3.12 11.62 3.97
CA LEU A 247 1.86 11.78 3.23
C LEU A 247 1.48 13.22 2.85
N GLY A 248 2.03 14.24 3.52
CA GLY A 248 1.81 15.65 3.14
C GLY A 248 2.47 16.05 1.81
N ALA A 249 3.44 15.26 1.37
CA ALA A 249 4.26 15.46 0.18
C ALA A 249 4.04 14.37 -0.89
N ARG A 250 3.12 13.40 -0.67
CA ARG A 250 2.77 12.43 -1.70
C ARG A 250 1.80 13.05 -2.70
N ASP A 251 2.36 13.55 -3.79
CA ASP A 251 1.62 13.71 -5.04
C ASP A 251 1.22 12.31 -5.55
N PRO A 252 -0.09 12.00 -5.70
CA PRO A 252 -0.57 10.74 -6.26
C PRO A 252 -0.04 10.42 -7.67
N ARG A 253 0.55 11.41 -8.36
CA ARG A 253 1.06 11.32 -9.73
C ARG A 253 2.56 11.05 -9.80
N VAL A 254 3.30 11.35 -8.73
CA VAL A 254 4.69 10.91 -8.65
C VAL A 254 4.65 9.45 -8.28
N ASP A 255 4.69 8.60 -9.31
CA ASP A 255 4.70 7.16 -9.12
C ASP A 255 5.87 6.80 -8.19
N PRO A 256 5.60 6.33 -6.95
CA PRO A 256 6.65 5.97 -5.99
C PRO A 256 7.53 4.83 -6.50
N ILE A 257 7.12 4.18 -7.59
CA ILE A 257 7.79 3.05 -8.23
C ILE A 257 9.04 3.50 -8.99
N GLU A 258 9.10 4.73 -9.49
CA GLU A 258 10.23 5.19 -10.31
C GLU A 258 11.50 5.42 -9.47
N THR A 259 11.37 5.97 -8.26
CA THR A 259 12.52 6.14 -7.35
C THR A 259 12.96 4.79 -6.77
N PRO A 260 14.24 4.41 -6.87
CA PRO A 260 14.72 3.16 -6.32
C PRO A 260 14.46 3.03 -4.81
N THR A 261 14.05 1.85 -4.38
CA THR A 261 14.08 1.46 -2.96
C THR A 261 15.18 0.46 -2.73
N LEU A 262 15.97 0.65 -1.67
CA LEU A 262 17.06 -0.26 -1.32
C LEU A 262 16.57 -1.54 -0.64
N PHE A 263 15.38 -1.50 -0.05
CA PHE A 263 14.74 -2.66 0.55
C PHE A 263 13.31 -2.82 0.04
N TYR A 264 13.00 -4.00 -0.48
CA TYR A 264 11.66 -4.41 -0.88
C TYR A 264 11.45 -5.85 -0.45
N SER A 265 10.79 -6.03 0.69
CA SER A 265 10.65 -7.33 1.36
C SER A 265 10.07 -8.43 0.47
N ARG A 266 9.24 -8.10 -0.52
CA ARG A 266 8.72 -9.06 -1.51
C ARG A 266 9.80 -9.74 -2.36
N ARG A 267 11.02 -9.20 -2.43
CA ARG A 267 12.18 -9.91 -3.02
C ARG A 267 12.66 -11.12 -2.21
N ILE A 268 12.19 -11.25 -0.97
CA ILE A 268 12.59 -12.33 -0.06
C ILE A 268 11.49 -13.39 -0.04
N GLY A 269 11.82 -14.61 -0.49
CA GLY A 269 10.90 -15.76 -0.52
C GLY A 269 9.98 -15.82 -1.76
N LEU A 270 10.17 -14.92 -2.73
CA LEU A 270 9.52 -14.94 -4.04
C LEU A 270 10.57 -14.67 -5.11
N GLU A 271 10.58 -15.48 -6.17
CA GLU A 271 11.50 -15.36 -7.31
C GLU A 271 10.72 -15.39 -8.63
N GLY A 272 11.30 -14.84 -9.69
CA GLY A 272 10.64 -14.70 -11.00
C GLY A 272 9.85 -13.40 -11.18
N ASP A 273 9.16 -13.30 -12.32
CA ASP A 273 8.37 -12.13 -12.69
C ASP A 273 7.06 -12.09 -11.87
N PRO A 274 6.84 -11.04 -11.03
CA PRO A 274 5.65 -10.90 -10.20
C PRO A 274 4.34 -10.92 -10.98
N GLU A 275 4.35 -10.49 -12.25
CA GLU A 275 3.15 -10.41 -13.09
C GLU A 275 2.83 -11.72 -13.81
N ARG A 276 3.85 -12.50 -14.16
CA ARG A 276 3.68 -13.65 -15.04
C ARG A 276 3.67 -14.97 -14.30
N SER A 277 4.64 -15.19 -13.40
CA SER A 277 4.84 -16.47 -12.71
C SER A 277 5.74 -16.30 -11.46
N PRO A 278 5.26 -15.72 -10.36
CA PRO A 278 6.03 -15.72 -9.12
C PRO A 278 6.19 -17.15 -8.60
N VAL A 279 7.43 -17.58 -8.38
CA VAL A 279 7.77 -18.87 -7.77
C VAL A 279 8.10 -18.64 -6.30
N VAL A 280 7.36 -19.32 -5.43
CA VAL A 280 7.60 -19.28 -3.98
C VAL A 280 8.89 -20.01 -3.67
N VAL A 281 9.78 -19.35 -2.93
CA VAL A 281 10.98 -19.96 -2.36
C VAL A 281 10.78 -20.08 -0.85
N PRO A 282 10.69 -21.30 -0.30
CA PRO A 282 10.51 -21.49 1.14
C PRO A 282 11.63 -20.83 1.95
N ILE A 283 11.32 -20.50 3.20
CA ILE A 283 12.25 -19.84 4.13
C ILE A 283 12.49 -20.78 5.29
N HIS A 284 13.75 -21.15 5.52
CA HIS A 284 14.13 -21.97 6.68
C HIS A 284 13.80 -21.24 7.99
N GLY A 285 14.16 -19.96 8.05
CA GLY A 285 13.87 -19.11 9.18
C GLY A 285 14.40 -17.70 8.98
N GLY A 286 13.99 -16.82 9.88
CA GLY A 286 14.40 -15.43 9.86
C GLY A 286 14.28 -14.78 11.23
N ALA A 287 15.07 -13.73 11.41
CA ALA A 287 15.01 -12.86 12.56
C ALA A 287 14.88 -11.42 12.09
N ARG A 288 14.06 -10.66 12.79
CA ARG A 288 13.93 -9.22 12.65
C ARG A 288 14.02 -8.58 14.02
N MET A 289 14.70 -7.45 14.10
CA MET A 289 14.73 -6.62 15.31
C MET A 289 14.40 -5.19 14.91
N THR A 290 13.41 -4.59 15.56
CA THR A 290 12.98 -3.22 15.28
C THR A 290 12.63 -2.47 16.55
N GLY A 291 12.98 -1.21 16.62
CA GLY A 291 12.64 -0.39 17.77
C GLY A 291 13.29 0.98 17.77
N LYS A 292 13.06 1.70 18.86
CA LYS A 292 13.60 3.02 19.11
C LYS A 292 14.47 2.99 20.36
N THR A 293 15.64 3.62 20.30
CA THR A 293 16.55 3.80 21.43
C THR A 293 16.98 5.27 21.48
N GLY A 294 16.37 6.01 22.42
CA GLY A 294 16.49 7.47 22.48
C GLY A 294 16.05 8.14 21.17
N ALA A 295 16.98 8.83 20.53
CA ALA A 295 16.75 9.52 19.26
C ALA A 295 17.04 8.65 18.02
N PHE A 296 17.30 7.34 18.18
CA PHE A 296 17.62 6.45 17.07
C PHE A 296 16.52 5.41 16.85
N ASP A 297 16.05 5.27 15.62
CA ASP A 297 15.34 4.07 15.17
C ASP A 297 16.35 3.06 14.64
N VAL A 298 16.21 1.81 15.06
CA VAL A 298 17.10 0.71 14.67
C VAL A 298 16.26 -0.41 14.04
N GLY A 299 16.72 -0.91 12.91
CA GLY A 299 16.14 -2.04 12.20
C GLY A 299 17.22 -3.02 11.77
N ALA A 300 17.02 -4.31 12.02
CA ALA A 300 17.87 -5.38 11.51
C ALA A 300 16.99 -6.54 11.05
N ILE A 301 17.30 -7.13 9.89
CA ILE A 301 16.67 -8.34 9.36
C ILE A 301 17.77 -9.28 8.91
N ASN A 302 17.67 -10.56 9.26
CA ASN A 302 18.45 -11.64 8.67
C ASN A 302 17.53 -12.83 8.36
N ILE A 303 17.51 -13.28 7.10
CA ILE A 303 16.58 -14.32 6.63
C ILE A 303 17.32 -15.30 5.73
N GLN A 304 17.07 -16.60 5.91
CA GLN A 304 17.63 -17.66 5.08
C GLN A 304 16.53 -18.33 4.24
N THR A 305 16.63 -18.24 2.92
CA THR A 305 15.79 -19.01 1.99
C THR A 305 16.38 -20.39 1.71
N GLU A 306 15.51 -21.34 1.39
CA GLU A 306 15.93 -22.64 0.85
C GLU A 306 16.43 -22.49 -0.60
N ALA A 307 17.08 -23.53 -1.12
CA ALA A 307 17.27 -23.66 -2.56
C ALA A 307 15.95 -24.15 -3.18
N SER A 308 15.57 -23.58 -4.32
CA SER A 308 14.39 -24.04 -5.06
C SER A 308 14.79 -24.44 -6.48
N PRO A 309 14.84 -25.74 -6.80
CA PRO A 309 15.07 -26.22 -8.16
C PRO A 309 14.01 -25.71 -9.14
N ALA A 310 12.76 -25.60 -8.70
CA ALA A 310 11.66 -25.07 -9.51
C ALA A 310 11.83 -23.58 -9.85
N ALA A 311 12.45 -22.80 -8.97
CA ALA A 311 12.78 -21.39 -9.20
C ALA A 311 14.18 -21.19 -9.80
N GLY A 312 14.98 -22.26 -9.93
CA GLY A 312 16.39 -22.17 -10.32
C GLY A 312 17.26 -21.42 -9.31
N THR A 313 16.87 -21.37 -8.03
CA THR A 313 17.54 -20.53 -7.02
C THR A 313 18.32 -21.34 -5.99
N ALA A 314 19.50 -20.84 -5.63
CA ALA A 314 20.32 -21.38 -4.55
C ALA A 314 19.84 -20.85 -3.19
N SER A 315 20.20 -21.56 -2.11
CA SER A 315 19.95 -21.09 -0.76
C SER A 315 20.64 -19.75 -0.53
N THR A 316 19.86 -18.74 -0.11
CA THR A 316 20.30 -17.35 -0.09
C THR A 316 20.03 -16.72 1.26
N ASN A 317 21.04 -16.02 1.80
CA ASN A 317 20.90 -15.20 2.99
C ASN A 317 20.64 -13.74 2.60
N PHE A 318 19.64 -13.14 3.24
CA PHE A 318 19.29 -11.74 3.12
C PHE A 318 19.59 -11.03 4.43
N THR A 319 20.37 -9.96 4.38
CA THR A 319 20.64 -9.10 5.54
C THR A 319 20.23 -7.67 5.22
N VAL A 320 19.50 -7.03 6.13
CA VAL A 320 19.15 -5.62 6.04
C VAL A 320 19.45 -4.96 7.38
N LEU A 321 20.21 -3.87 7.36
CA LEU A 321 20.52 -3.08 8.54
C LEU A 321 20.10 -1.64 8.28
N ARG A 322 19.47 -1.03 9.27
CA ARG A 322 18.94 0.32 9.19
C ARG A 322 19.19 1.04 10.50
N LEU A 323 19.75 2.22 10.39
CA LEU A 323 19.91 3.15 11.49
C LEU A 323 19.38 4.51 11.04
N LYS A 324 18.47 5.07 11.80
CA LYS A 324 17.90 6.39 11.54
C LYS A 324 17.95 7.21 12.82
N ARG A 325 18.27 8.49 12.71
CA ARG A 325 18.35 9.42 13.83
C ARG A 325 17.37 10.56 13.62
N ASP A 326 16.53 10.79 14.62
CA ASP A 326 15.72 11.98 14.73
C ASP A 326 16.61 13.21 14.95
N ILE A 327 16.44 14.21 14.11
CA ILE A 327 17.09 15.53 14.20
C ILE A 327 16.05 16.64 14.10
N LEU A 328 16.32 17.80 14.70
CA LEU A 328 15.36 18.92 14.73
C LEU A 328 13.98 18.47 15.28
N ARG A 329 12.91 19.21 14.99
CA ARG A 329 11.57 18.89 15.49
C ARG A 329 10.91 17.73 14.73
N ARG A 330 11.12 17.64 13.42
CA ARG A 330 10.42 16.70 12.53
C ARG A 330 11.28 16.11 11.40
N SER A 331 12.60 16.19 11.54
CA SER A 331 13.55 15.79 10.50
C SER A 331 14.33 14.55 10.91
N SER A 332 14.88 13.82 9.96
CA SER A 332 15.66 12.62 10.24
C SER A 332 16.75 12.43 9.21
N ILE A 333 17.86 11.84 9.65
CA ILE A 333 18.90 11.31 8.77
C ILE A 333 19.06 9.82 9.04
N GLY A 334 19.42 9.05 8.03
CA GLY A 334 19.61 7.62 8.20
C GLY A 334 20.63 7.03 7.25
N ALA A 335 21.00 5.79 7.56
CA ALA A 335 21.81 4.93 6.73
C ALA A 335 21.13 3.57 6.62
N ILE A 336 21.25 2.91 5.47
CA ILE A 336 20.77 1.56 5.24
C ILE A 336 21.85 0.73 4.54
N TYR A 337 21.89 -0.55 4.85
CA TYR A 337 22.71 -1.55 4.20
C TYR A 337 21.87 -2.78 3.89
N THR A 338 21.98 -3.31 2.68
CA THR A 338 21.34 -4.56 2.27
C THR A 338 22.36 -5.49 1.64
N ASN A 339 22.24 -6.78 1.91
CA ASN A 339 23.09 -7.81 1.35
C ASN A 339 22.26 -9.02 0.96
N ARG A 340 22.49 -9.50 -0.27
CA ARG A 340 22.04 -10.78 -0.79
C ARG A 340 23.28 -11.65 -1.02
N SER A 341 23.38 -12.79 -0.34
CA SER A 341 24.59 -13.61 -0.37
C SER A 341 24.87 -14.28 -1.72
N VAL A 342 23.84 -14.45 -2.54
CA VAL A 342 23.92 -15.03 -3.90
C VAL A 342 23.29 -14.04 -4.88
N SER A 343 24.11 -13.43 -5.72
CA SER A 343 23.66 -12.45 -6.72
C SER A 343 22.87 -13.12 -7.85
N LEU A 344 21.91 -12.39 -8.40
CA LEU A 344 21.10 -12.78 -9.56
C LEU A 344 21.84 -12.58 -10.89
N VAL A 345 22.87 -11.74 -10.93
CA VAL A 345 23.55 -11.34 -12.18
C VAL A 345 24.95 -11.94 -12.35
N GLY A 346 25.44 -12.74 -11.39
CA GLY A 346 26.71 -13.42 -11.53
C GLY A 346 27.21 -14.08 -10.23
N PRO A 347 28.39 -14.73 -10.28
CA PRO A 347 28.99 -15.32 -9.10
C PRO A 347 29.38 -14.24 -8.09
N GLY A 348 28.83 -14.32 -6.87
CA GLY A 348 29.13 -13.39 -5.79
C GLY A 348 27.88 -12.99 -5.00
N SER A 349 27.97 -11.83 -4.35
CA SER A 349 26.89 -11.23 -3.56
C SER A 349 26.44 -9.91 -4.19
N SER A 350 25.23 -9.47 -3.87
CA SER A 350 24.74 -8.13 -4.20
C SER A 350 24.57 -7.33 -2.92
N GLN A 351 25.27 -6.21 -2.84
CA GLN A 351 25.27 -5.32 -1.68
C GLN A 351 24.79 -3.94 -2.12
N ALA A 352 23.97 -3.30 -1.30
CA ALA A 352 23.61 -1.90 -1.49
C ALA A 352 23.76 -1.16 -0.17
N TYR A 353 24.23 0.07 -0.23
CA TYR A 353 24.37 0.95 0.92
C TYR A 353 23.99 2.37 0.53
N GLY A 354 23.33 3.06 1.45
CA GLY A 354 22.87 4.42 1.19
C GLY A 354 22.67 5.22 2.46
N VAL A 355 22.70 6.53 2.29
CA VAL A 355 22.36 7.52 3.30
C VAL A 355 21.20 8.37 2.80
N ASP A 356 20.26 8.68 3.69
CA ASP A 356 19.07 9.46 3.37
C ASP A 356 18.79 10.53 4.41
N GLY A 357 18.10 11.58 3.97
CA GLY A 357 17.64 12.69 4.80
C GLY A 357 16.20 13.05 4.45
N THR A 358 15.39 13.26 5.47
CA THR A 358 14.04 13.80 5.35
C THR A 358 13.92 14.99 6.29
N PHE A 359 13.72 16.18 5.74
CA PHE A 359 13.74 17.43 6.46
C PHE A 359 12.41 18.14 6.32
N ALA A 360 11.65 18.17 7.42
CA ALA A 360 10.35 18.83 7.46
C ALA A 360 10.44 20.14 8.25
N PHE A 361 10.29 21.27 7.55
CA PHE A 361 10.34 22.62 8.10
C PHE A 361 8.95 23.26 8.13
N TYR A 362 8.70 24.11 9.14
CA TYR A 362 7.40 24.78 9.33
C TYR A 362 6.23 23.78 9.35
N GLU A 363 5.13 24.06 8.65
CA GLU A 363 3.97 23.17 8.53
C GLU A 363 3.86 22.47 7.17
N SER A 364 4.54 22.98 6.15
CA SER A 364 4.28 22.64 4.75
C SER A 364 5.51 22.61 3.85
N ILE A 365 6.73 22.61 4.38
CA ILE A 365 7.95 22.48 3.57
C ILE A 365 8.64 21.18 3.93
N ASP A 366 8.85 20.33 2.94
CA ASP A 366 9.55 19.07 3.07
C ASP A 366 10.70 18.99 2.05
N PHE A 367 11.85 18.48 2.47
CA PHE A 367 12.98 18.19 1.61
C PHE A 367 13.46 16.76 1.85
N VAL A 368 13.47 15.93 0.81
CA VAL A 368 13.93 14.55 0.87
C VAL A 368 15.13 14.39 -0.04
N THR A 369 16.15 13.69 0.44
CA THR A 369 17.36 13.44 -0.35
C THR A 369 17.99 12.12 0.02
N TYR A 370 18.69 11.51 -0.93
CA TYR A 370 19.53 10.37 -0.65
C TYR A 370 20.73 10.28 -1.59
N TYR A 371 21.68 9.47 -1.15
CA TYR A 371 22.77 8.95 -1.97
C TYR A 371 22.98 7.47 -1.66
N ALA A 372 23.05 6.64 -2.70
CA ALA A 372 23.20 5.21 -2.59
C ALA A 372 24.18 4.66 -3.63
N ARG A 373 24.78 3.52 -3.31
CA ARG A 373 25.60 2.73 -4.23
C ARG A 373 25.33 1.24 -4.10
N THR A 374 25.62 0.50 -5.16
CA THR A 374 25.54 -0.96 -5.18
C THR A 374 26.88 -1.58 -5.54
N ARG A 375 27.19 -2.74 -4.98
CA ARG A 375 28.32 -3.57 -5.37
C ARG A 375 27.79 -4.92 -5.81
N THR A 376 27.96 -5.23 -7.09
CA THR A 376 27.43 -6.45 -7.72
C THR A 376 28.49 -7.06 -8.64
N PRO A 377 28.29 -8.30 -9.13
CA PRO A 377 29.17 -8.91 -10.12
C PRO A 377 29.26 -8.19 -11.48
N LEU A 378 28.41 -7.16 -11.75
CA LEU A 378 28.45 -6.38 -12.99
C LEU A 378 29.73 -5.51 -13.12
N GLY A 379 30.46 -5.31 -12.03
CA GLY A 379 31.72 -4.56 -12.00
C GLY A 379 31.63 -3.25 -11.21
N ASP A 380 32.77 -2.56 -11.09
CA ASP A 380 32.88 -1.30 -10.36
C ASP A 380 32.72 -0.10 -11.32
N GLY A 381 31.77 0.79 -11.02
CA GLY A 381 31.55 2.07 -11.74
C GLY A 381 30.16 2.22 -12.37
N ARG A 382 29.65 3.47 -12.41
CA ARG A 382 28.26 3.81 -12.77
C ARG A 382 27.22 3.05 -11.92
N ASP A 383 27.50 2.91 -10.62
CA ASP A 383 26.79 2.09 -9.66
C ASP A 383 26.11 2.92 -8.56
N ALA A 384 25.87 4.21 -8.80
CA ALA A 384 25.29 5.13 -7.85
C ALA A 384 23.86 5.56 -8.22
N SER A 385 23.12 5.99 -7.20
CA SER A 385 21.85 6.69 -7.35
C SER A 385 21.71 7.80 -6.31
N TYR A 386 21.08 8.90 -6.68
CA TYR A 386 20.83 10.01 -5.77
C TYR A 386 19.54 10.76 -6.13
N GLN A 387 18.96 11.40 -5.13
CA GLN A 387 17.75 12.22 -5.29
C GLN A 387 17.85 13.52 -4.48
N GLY A 388 17.23 14.56 -5.02
CA GLY A 388 16.83 15.75 -4.28
C GLY A 388 15.38 16.11 -4.60
N ARG A 389 14.53 16.10 -3.59
CA ARG A 389 13.10 16.40 -3.69
C ARG A 389 12.75 17.53 -2.74
N PHE A 390 12.07 18.54 -3.27
CA PHE A 390 11.49 19.63 -2.51
C PHE A 390 9.98 19.64 -2.71
N ASP A 391 9.23 19.70 -1.61
CA ASP A 391 7.79 19.84 -1.61
C ASP A 391 7.36 21.03 -0.77
N TYR A 392 6.47 21.84 -1.34
CA TYR A 392 5.70 22.84 -0.64
C TYR A 392 4.22 22.46 -0.67
N GLY A 393 3.68 22.04 0.48
CA GLY A 393 2.32 21.51 0.65
C GLY A 393 1.31 22.49 1.24
N GLY A 394 1.34 23.78 0.86
CA GLY A 394 0.38 24.76 1.38
C GLY A 394 -1.07 24.47 0.96
N ASP A 395 -2.07 24.95 1.73
CA ASP A 395 -3.49 24.69 1.40
C ASP A 395 -3.87 25.28 0.04
N ARG A 396 -3.54 26.57 -0.19
CA ARG A 396 -3.89 27.30 -1.42
C ARG A 396 -2.92 27.09 -2.57
N TYR A 397 -1.62 26.96 -2.27
CA TYR A 397 -0.57 26.78 -3.27
C TYR A 397 0.26 25.56 -2.90
N GLY A 398 0.59 24.75 -3.90
CA GLY A 398 1.54 23.66 -3.77
C GLY A 398 2.59 23.71 -4.87
N ALA A 399 3.78 23.19 -4.59
CA ALA A 399 4.82 23.02 -5.58
C ALA A 399 5.69 21.80 -5.24
N THR A 400 6.08 21.05 -6.25
CA THR A 400 7.03 19.94 -6.11
C THR A 400 8.12 20.08 -7.15
N VAL A 401 9.36 19.88 -6.73
CA VAL A 401 10.53 19.73 -7.60
C VAL A 401 11.28 18.50 -7.16
N ASP A 402 11.41 17.52 -8.04
CA ASP A 402 12.10 16.26 -7.78
C ASP A 402 13.14 16.02 -8.88
N HIS A 403 14.35 15.63 -8.48
CA HIS A 403 15.38 15.21 -9.39
C HIS A 403 16.04 13.94 -8.87
N THR A 404 15.98 12.88 -9.67
CA THR A 404 16.54 11.56 -9.33
C THR A 404 17.44 11.09 -10.46
N VAL A 405 18.57 10.50 -10.10
CA VAL A 405 19.50 9.86 -11.04
C VAL A 405 19.74 8.43 -10.61
N VAL A 406 19.69 7.52 -11.57
CA VAL A 406 20.02 6.10 -11.43
C VAL A 406 21.02 5.77 -12.52
N GLU A 407 22.23 5.42 -12.13
CA GLU A 407 23.27 5.02 -13.08
C GLU A 407 23.03 3.58 -13.59
N GLU A 408 23.62 3.25 -14.74
CA GLU A 408 23.42 1.99 -15.47
C GLU A 408 23.65 0.72 -14.66
N ASN A 409 24.68 0.69 -13.80
CA ASN A 409 25.03 -0.49 -12.99
C ASN A 409 24.47 -0.43 -11.56
N PHE A 410 23.60 0.55 -11.25
CA PHE A 410 22.95 0.62 -9.95
C PHE A 410 21.86 -0.46 -9.83
N LEU A 411 22.17 -1.55 -9.13
CA LEU A 411 21.28 -2.72 -9.02
C LEU A 411 21.12 -3.22 -7.57
N PRO A 412 20.15 -2.69 -6.80
CA PRO A 412 19.85 -3.18 -5.46
C PRO A 412 18.96 -4.44 -5.53
N GLU A 413 19.55 -5.64 -5.53
CA GLU A 413 18.79 -6.90 -5.71
C GLU A 413 17.84 -7.26 -4.56
N VAL A 414 18.04 -6.73 -3.36
CA VAL A 414 17.09 -6.84 -2.23
C VAL A 414 16.01 -5.75 -2.30
N GLY A 415 16.23 -4.75 -3.15
CA GLY A 415 15.39 -3.59 -3.36
C GLY A 415 14.51 -3.71 -4.60
N PHE A 416 14.13 -2.56 -5.14
CA PHE A 416 13.38 -2.46 -6.38
C PHE A 416 13.79 -1.22 -7.16
N THR A 417 14.10 -1.40 -8.44
CA THR A 417 14.38 -0.39 -9.45
C THR A 417 13.49 -0.69 -10.65
N LEU A 418 12.66 0.27 -11.07
CA LEU A 418 11.79 0.08 -12.23
C LEU A 418 12.56 0.20 -13.55
N ARG A 419 13.45 1.20 -13.60
CA ARG A 419 14.30 1.55 -14.74
C ARG A 419 15.75 1.65 -14.28
N ASP A 420 16.67 1.27 -15.14
CA ASP A 420 18.09 1.54 -15.04
C ASP A 420 18.47 2.76 -15.90
N ASN A 421 19.69 3.27 -15.71
CA ASN A 421 20.31 4.31 -16.55
C ASN A 421 19.42 5.53 -16.87
N TYR A 422 18.81 6.19 -15.88
CA TYR A 422 17.96 7.35 -16.14
C TYR A 422 18.22 8.55 -15.21
N ARG A 423 17.85 9.74 -15.69
CA ARG A 423 17.69 10.98 -14.94
C ARG A 423 16.25 11.42 -15.08
N ARG A 424 15.56 11.57 -13.96
CA ARG A 424 14.19 12.04 -13.89
C ARG A 424 14.16 13.44 -13.29
N THR A 425 13.39 14.33 -13.90
CA THR A 425 13.07 15.63 -13.32
C THR A 425 11.57 15.84 -13.34
N THR A 426 10.97 15.93 -12.16
CA THR A 426 9.56 16.28 -12.01
C THR A 426 9.43 17.71 -11.49
N VAL A 427 8.55 18.49 -12.11
CA VAL A 427 8.16 19.82 -11.62
C VAL A 427 6.65 19.93 -11.69
N SER A 428 6.01 20.26 -10.57
CA SER A 428 4.56 20.52 -10.54
C SER A 428 4.21 21.74 -9.70
N GLY A 429 3.07 22.33 -10.02
CA GLY A 429 2.51 23.48 -9.32
C GLY A 429 1.00 23.34 -9.19
N ARG A 430 0.49 23.60 -7.99
CA ARG A 430 -0.92 23.52 -7.63
C ARG A 430 -1.45 24.86 -7.16
N PHE A 431 -2.63 25.23 -7.62
CA PHE A 431 -3.44 26.33 -7.11
C PHE A 431 -4.83 25.80 -6.75
N SER A 432 -5.17 25.84 -5.46
CA SER A 432 -6.44 25.27 -4.99
C SER A 432 -7.24 26.21 -4.08
N PRO A 433 -7.98 27.17 -4.65
CA PRO A 433 -8.80 28.08 -3.87
C PRO A 433 -10.04 27.39 -3.27
N ARG A 434 -10.49 27.90 -2.13
CA ARG A 434 -11.75 27.53 -1.49
C ARG A 434 -12.72 28.71 -1.60
N PRO A 435 -13.74 28.66 -2.46
CA PRO A 435 -14.72 29.73 -2.57
C PRO A 435 -15.49 29.89 -1.25
N GLU A 436 -15.32 31.03 -0.59
CA GLU A 436 -16.06 31.34 0.64
C GLU A 436 -17.56 31.50 0.33
N GLY A 437 -18.43 30.93 1.17
CA GLY A 437 -19.89 31.05 1.04
C GLY A 437 -20.54 30.25 -0.09
N SER A 438 -19.78 29.48 -0.88
CA SER A 438 -20.34 28.61 -1.91
C SER A 438 -21.12 27.44 -1.30
N ALA A 439 -22.41 27.34 -1.65
CA ALA A 439 -23.28 26.25 -1.22
C ALA A 439 -23.04 24.93 -1.97
N ILE A 440 -22.30 24.96 -3.09
CA ILE A 440 -22.14 23.82 -4.00
C ILE A 440 -20.71 23.29 -3.95
N VAL A 441 -19.74 24.15 -4.28
CA VAL A 441 -18.32 23.79 -4.36
C VAL A 441 -17.62 24.15 -3.06
N ARG A 442 -16.86 23.19 -2.52
CA ARG A 442 -16.02 23.34 -1.34
C ARG A 442 -14.61 23.80 -1.69
N ARG A 443 -14.04 23.27 -2.76
CA ARG A 443 -12.67 23.57 -3.19
C ARG A 443 -12.50 23.31 -4.68
N TYR A 444 -11.75 24.17 -5.34
CA TYR A 444 -11.16 23.87 -6.64
C TYR A 444 -9.69 23.51 -6.45
N SER A 445 -9.16 22.65 -7.30
CA SER A 445 -7.72 22.39 -7.42
C SER A 445 -7.35 22.38 -8.88
N MET A 446 -6.43 23.25 -9.26
CA MET A 446 -5.80 23.26 -10.57
C MET A 446 -4.34 22.89 -10.37
N GLU A 447 -3.86 21.93 -11.12
CA GLU A 447 -2.48 21.48 -11.01
C GLU A 447 -1.91 21.22 -12.40
N ALA A 448 -0.66 21.59 -12.60
CA ALA A 448 0.06 21.31 -13.83
C ALA A 448 1.43 20.74 -13.47
N GLY A 449 1.85 19.71 -14.20
CA GLY A 449 3.09 19.01 -13.97
C GLY A 449 3.81 18.64 -15.25
N ILE A 450 5.13 18.46 -15.12
CA ILE A 450 5.95 17.81 -16.12
C ILE A 450 6.83 16.77 -15.43
N ASP A 451 6.87 15.58 -16.01
CA ASP A 451 7.85 14.54 -15.72
C ASP A 451 8.72 14.30 -16.96
N TYR A 452 10.02 14.18 -16.75
CA TYR A 452 11.01 14.22 -17.82
C TYR A 452 12.14 13.25 -17.53
N PHE A 453 12.24 12.21 -18.36
CA PHE A 453 13.23 11.14 -18.26
C PHE A 453 14.24 11.22 -19.41
N THR A 454 15.52 11.26 -19.05
CA THR A 454 16.61 11.11 -20.01
C THR A 454 17.55 10.00 -19.60
N THR A 455 18.23 9.36 -20.55
CA THR A 455 19.28 8.40 -20.20
C THR A 455 20.37 9.05 -19.35
N ALA A 456 20.89 8.36 -18.33
CA ALA A 456 21.83 8.96 -17.40
C ALA A 456 23.23 9.19 -17.99
N ASP A 457 23.61 8.39 -18.98
CA ASP A 457 24.89 8.44 -19.66
C ASP A 457 24.90 9.44 -20.84
N GLN A 458 23.89 9.38 -21.72
CA GLN A 458 23.85 10.12 -22.99
C GLN A 458 22.90 11.31 -22.97
N GLY A 459 21.95 11.37 -22.03
CA GLY A 459 20.99 12.47 -21.91
C GLY A 459 19.91 12.48 -23.00
N PHE A 460 19.67 11.36 -23.69
CA PHE A 460 18.60 11.27 -24.67
C PHE A 460 17.24 11.18 -23.99
N LEU A 461 16.24 11.88 -24.53
CA LEU A 461 14.87 11.85 -24.00
C LEU A 461 14.23 10.49 -24.26
N GLU A 462 13.83 9.82 -23.19
CA GLU A 462 13.12 8.54 -23.25
C GLU A 462 11.62 8.74 -23.05
N THR A 463 11.23 9.33 -21.91
CA THR A 463 9.84 9.56 -21.53
C THR A 463 9.65 11.03 -21.18
N ARG A 464 8.55 11.64 -21.65
CA ARG A 464 8.07 12.93 -21.16
C ARG A 464 6.58 12.88 -20.95
N GLU A 465 6.12 13.26 -19.78
CA GLU A 465 4.71 13.41 -19.48
C GLU A 465 4.42 14.84 -19.04
N ARG A 466 3.35 15.44 -19.57
CA ARG A 466 2.84 16.74 -19.14
C ARG A 466 1.40 16.58 -18.76
N THR A 467 1.05 17.00 -17.56
CA THR A 467 -0.30 16.84 -17.02
C THR A 467 -0.89 18.20 -16.70
N VAL A 468 -2.20 18.33 -16.96
CA VAL A 468 -3.03 19.42 -16.47
C VAL A 468 -4.26 18.82 -15.85
N ASP A 469 -4.51 19.14 -14.60
CA ASP A 469 -5.57 18.57 -13.80
C ASP A 469 -6.43 19.66 -13.20
N PHE A 470 -7.73 19.46 -13.30
CA PHE A 470 -8.73 20.25 -12.63
C PHE A 470 -9.58 19.34 -11.75
N THR A 471 -9.74 19.70 -10.50
CA THR A 471 -10.64 19.04 -9.55
C THR A 471 -11.62 20.06 -8.97
N ALA A 472 -12.90 19.72 -8.96
CA ALA A 472 -13.92 20.38 -8.15
C ALA A 472 -14.36 19.41 -7.05
N GLU A 473 -14.12 19.77 -5.79
CA GLU A 473 -14.66 19.07 -4.62
C GLU A 473 -15.96 19.76 -4.19
N PHE A 474 -17.05 18.99 -4.10
CA PHE A 474 -18.36 19.50 -3.74
C PHE A 474 -18.62 19.41 -2.23
N GLN A 475 -19.57 20.20 -1.72
CA GLN A 475 -19.94 20.19 -0.30
C GLN A 475 -20.47 18.83 0.16
N ASN A 476 -21.12 18.10 -0.74
CA ASN A 476 -21.58 16.73 -0.52
C ASN A 476 -20.46 15.68 -0.64
N SER A 477 -19.17 16.03 -0.70
CA SER A 477 -18.05 15.08 -0.90
C SER A 477 -17.93 14.44 -2.28
N ASP A 478 -18.82 14.73 -3.23
CA ASP A 478 -18.61 14.30 -4.62
C ASP A 478 -17.43 15.06 -5.21
N ARG A 479 -16.81 14.49 -6.25
CA ARG A 479 -15.71 15.14 -6.96
C ARG A 479 -15.85 14.96 -8.46
N LEU A 480 -15.60 16.05 -9.17
CA LEU A 480 -15.37 16.05 -10.61
C LEU A 480 -13.88 16.30 -10.85
N GLU A 481 -13.24 15.41 -11.60
CA GLU A 481 -11.85 15.52 -12.02
C GLU A 481 -11.77 15.51 -13.54
N VAL A 482 -10.99 16.43 -14.10
CA VAL A 482 -10.68 16.50 -15.53
C VAL A 482 -9.16 16.54 -15.65
N ASN A 483 -8.60 15.53 -16.30
CA ASN A 483 -7.17 15.40 -16.56
C ASN A 483 -6.92 15.50 -18.07
N LEU A 484 -5.84 16.18 -18.45
CA LEU A 484 -5.28 16.15 -19.78
C LEU A 484 -3.80 15.78 -19.68
N THR A 485 -3.42 14.70 -20.36
CA THR A 485 -2.05 14.18 -20.33
C THR A 485 -1.48 14.17 -21.73
N ASN A 486 -0.32 14.81 -21.92
CA ASN A 486 0.50 14.74 -23.13
C ASN A 486 1.76 13.92 -22.85
N SER A 487 1.88 12.78 -23.51
CA SER A 487 2.96 11.83 -23.29
C SER A 487 3.84 11.72 -24.53
N TYR A 488 5.12 11.47 -24.29
CA TYR A 488 6.09 11.04 -25.28
C TYR A 488 6.83 9.82 -24.75
N GLU A 489 6.94 8.79 -25.56
CA GLU A 489 7.66 7.56 -25.24
C GLU A 489 8.56 7.14 -26.40
N LEU A 490 9.84 6.89 -26.10
CA LEU A 490 10.79 6.27 -27.02
C LEU A 490 10.86 4.77 -26.75
N LEU A 491 10.43 3.96 -27.72
CA LEU A 491 10.63 2.51 -27.71
C LEU A 491 11.99 2.18 -28.31
N LEU A 492 12.87 1.56 -27.53
CA LEU A 492 14.17 1.05 -27.98
C LEU A 492 14.08 -0.39 -28.51
N GLU A 493 13.04 -1.12 -28.11
CA GLU A 493 12.72 -2.46 -28.56
C GLU A 493 11.24 -2.57 -28.95
N PRO A 494 10.85 -3.52 -29.83
CA PRO A 494 9.45 -3.71 -30.19
C PRO A 494 8.59 -4.02 -28.97
N PHE A 495 7.53 -3.25 -28.76
CA PHE A 495 6.66 -3.40 -27.59
C PHE A 495 5.37 -4.15 -27.96
N ARG A 496 5.19 -5.35 -27.41
CA ARG A 496 3.94 -6.11 -27.58
C ARG A 496 2.87 -5.61 -26.60
N ILE A 497 2.00 -4.73 -27.06
CA ILE A 497 0.90 -4.16 -26.25
C ILE A 497 -0.29 -5.11 -26.11
N SER A 498 -0.47 -6.05 -27.06
CA SER A 498 -1.53 -7.07 -27.04
C SER A 498 -1.06 -8.34 -27.74
N ARG A 499 -1.79 -9.46 -27.60
CA ARG A 499 -1.41 -10.78 -28.16
C ARG A 499 -0.99 -10.70 -29.64
N ASN A 500 -1.65 -9.85 -30.42
CA ASN A 500 -1.44 -9.74 -31.87
C ASN A 500 -0.98 -8.34 -32.33
N VAL A 501 -0.67 -7.42 -31.41
CA VAL A 501 -0.30 -6.05 -31.76
C VAL A 501 1.05 -5.72 -31.14
N VAL A 502 2.01 -5.40 -32.00
CA VAL A 502 3.39 -5.07 -31.64
C VAL A 502 3.72 -3.72 -32.23
N LEU A 503 4.07 -2.78 -31.36
CA LEU A 503 4.53 -1.45 -31.75
C LEU A 503 6.01 -1.51 -32.13
N PRO A 504 6.41 -0.96 -33.29
CA PRO A 504 7.81 -0.92 -33.70
C PRO A 504 8.65 0.02 -32.82
N VAL A 505 9.97 -0.14 -32.90
CA VAL A 505 10.94 0.80 -32.32
C VAL A 505 10.71 2.19 -32.91
N GLY A 506 10.62 3.22 -32.04
CA GLY A 506 10.30 4.57 -32.48
C GLY A 506 9.84 5.49 -31.34
N GLY A 507 9.75 6.78 -31.64
CA GLY A 507 9.21 7.79 -30.73
C GLY A 507 7.72 8.00 -30.96
N TYR A 508 6.93 7.96 -29.90
CA TYR A 508 5.47 8.08 -29.92
C TYR A 508 5.06 9.27 -29.08
N GLY A 509 4.35 10.23 -29.69
CA GLY A 509 3.75 11.36 -28.99
C GLY A 509 2.23 11.27 -29.05
N PHE A 510 1.58 11.31 -27.89
CA PHE A 510 0.13 11.16 -27.81
C PHE A 510 -0.46 12.03 -26.69
N THR A 511 -1.78 12.24 -26.74
CA THR A 511 -2.51 13.10 -25.80
C THR A 511 -3.88 12.53 -25.56
N ALA A 512 -4.20 12.28 -24.30
CA ALA A 512 -5.49 11.75 -23.87
C ALA A 512 -6.07 12.64 -22.77
N GLY A 513 -7.39 12.79 -22.79
CA GLY A 513 -8.14 13.45 -21.74
C GLY A 513 -8.99 12.45 -20.98
N THR A 514 -9.08 12.62 -19.67
CA THR A 514 -9.91 11.80 -18.77
C THR A 514 -10.88 12.69 -18.02
N ILE A 515 -12.15 12.32 -17.99
CA ILE A 515 -13.16 12.90 -17.11
C ILE A 515 -13.55 11.83 -16.09
N LEU A 516 -13.41 12.15 -14.81
CA LEU A 516 -13.73 11.27 -13.69
C LEU A 516 -14.77 11.94 -12.79
N TYR A 517 -15.82 11.19 -12.45
CA TYR A 517 -16.76 11.57 -11.40
C TYR A 517 -16.68 10.56 -10.25
N GLU A 518 -16.32 11.03 -9.06
CA GLU A 518 -16.26 10.25 -7.83
C GLU A 518 -17.47 10.58 -6.95
N LEU A 519 -18.28 9.57 -6.66
CA LEU A 519 -19.39 9.66 -5.72
C LEU A 519 -18.86 9.64 -4.28
N GLY A 520 -19.30 10.60 -3.47
CA GLY A 520 -18.91 10.74 -2.08
C GLY A 520 -19.31 9.54 -1.22
N ALA A 521 -18.51 9.31 -0.17
CA ALA A 521 -18.62 8.16 0.74
C ALA A 521 -19.97 8.05 1.48
N GLN A 522 -20.74 9.15 1.57
CA GLN A 522 -22.05 9.17 2.20
C GLN A 522 -23.15 8.50 1.35
N HIS A 523 -22.93 8.30 0.05
CA HIS A 523 -23.93 7.66 -0.80
C HIS A 523 -23.98 6.15 -0.56
N ARG A 524 -25.19 5.58 -0.55
CA ARG A 524 -25.41 4.13 -0.44
C ARG A 524 -24.75 3.35 -1.58
N TYR A 525 -24.69 3.98 -2.75
CA TYR A 525 -23.95 3.55 -3.92
C TYR A 525 -22.85 4.57 -4.17
N SER A 526 -21.61 4.13 -4.04
CA SER A 526 -20.44 4.97 -4.34
C SER A 526 -19.55 4.28 -5.35
N GLY A 527 -18.64 5.03 -5.95
CA GLY A 527 -17.77 4.55 -7.01
C GLY A 527 -17.20 5.69 -7.81
N ARG A 528 -16.35 5.33 -8.76
CA ARG A 528 -15.63 6.23 -9.66
C ARG A 528 -15.98 5.87 -11.08
N LEU A 529 -16.60 6.79 -11.80
CA LEU A 529 -16.88 6.65 -13.22
C LEU A 529 -15.88 7.50 -14.00
N ALA A 530 -15.00 6.86 -14.76
CA ALA A 530 -14.01 7.53 -15.59
C ALA A 530 -14.25 7.24 -17.07
N PHE A 531 -14.06 8.26 -17.90
CA PHE A 531 -14.04 8.15 -19.34
C PHE A 531 -12.78 8.80 -19.88
N THR A 532 -11.97 8.03 -20.61
CA THR A 532 -10.73 8.48 -21.23
C THR A 532 -10.85 8.39 -22.74
N ALA A 533 -10.44 9.44 -23.45
CA ALA A 533 -10.38 9.43 -24.91
C ALA A 533 -9.23 10.31 -25.44
N GLY A 534 -8.64 9.92 -26.57
CA GLY A 534 -7.64 10.72 -27.26
C GLY A 534 -6.69 9.88 -28.09
N ASN A 535 -5.53 10.45 -28.39
CA ASN A 535 -4.44 9.72 -29.03
C ASN A 535 -3.79 8.77 -28.01
N PHE A 536 -3.34 7.63 -28.49
CA PHE A 536 -2.67 6.60 -27.69
C PHE A 536 -1.69 5.87 -28.58
N TRP A 537 -0.40 5.93 -28.25
CA TRP A 537 0.68 5.44 -29.11
C TRP A 537 0.56 5.96 -30.55
N SER A 538 0.53 5.07 -31.54
CA SER A 538 0.37 5.35 -32.98
C SER A 538 -1.07 5.63 -33.41
N GLY A 539 -2.06 5.53 -32.51
CA GLY A 539 -3.47 5.63 -32.85
C GLY A 539 -4.31 6.30 -31.76
N ASN A 540 -5.42 5.66 -31.37
CA ASN A 540 -6.37 6.22 -30.41
C ASN A 540 -6.86 5.19 -29.39
N ILE A 541 -7.33 5.72 -28.25
CA ILE A 541 -7.95 4.94 -27.17
C ILE A 541 -9.30 5.54 -26.79
N ARG A 542 -10.23 4.67 -26.43
CA ARG A 542 -11.44 5.00 -25.67
C ARG A 542 -11.55 4.02 -24.52
N THR A 543 -11.63 4.54 -23.31
CA THR A 543 -11.72 3.73 -22.10
C THR A 543 -12.91 4.20 -21.27
N LEU A 544 -13.74 3.25 -20.85
CA LEU A 544 -14.81 3.47 -19.89
C LEU A 544 -14.55 2.60 -18.66
N GLU A 545 -14.47 3.24 -17.50
CA GLU A 545 -14.16 2.57 -16.25
C GLU A 545 -15.15 2.92 -15.16
N TYR A 546 -15.62 1.88 -14.47
CA TYR A 546 -16.28 2.01 -13.18
C TYR A 546 -15.44 1.29 -12.14
N GLN A 547 -14.76 2.04 -11.27
CA GLN A 547 -13.83 1.49 -10.29
C GLN A 547 -14.27 1.84 -8.87
N ARG A 548 -13.78 1.05 -7.90
CA ARG A 548 -14.10 1.22 -6.46
C ARG A 548 -15.60 1.33 -6.22
N GLY A 549 -16.40 0.66 -7.06
CA GLY A 549 -17.83 0.58 -6.88
C GLY A 549 -18.11 -0.04 -5.51
N ARG A 550 -19.07 0.50 -4.78
CA ARG A 550 -19.48 -0.06 -3.50
C ARG A 550 -20.98 0.08 -3.35
N MET A 551 -21.61 -1.05 -3.08
CA MET A 551 -23.04 -1.18 -2.86
C MET A 551 -23.24 -1.94 -1.54
N ASN A 552 -23.61 -1.21 -0.49
CA ASN A 552 -23.95 -1.84 0.79
C ASN A 552 -25.43 -2.20 0.77
N LEU A 553 -25.69 -3.49 0.61
CA LEU A 553 -27.05 -4.03 0.54
C LEU A 553 -27.63 -4.16 1.94
N THR A 554 -26.80 -4.59 2.91
CA THR A 554 -27.08 -4.61 4.35
C THR A 554 -25.82 -4.22 5.13
N ASN A 555 -25.91 -4.11 6.46
CA ASN A 555 -24.72 -3.89 7.31
C ASN A 555 -23.77 -5.09 7.32
N GLN A 556 -24.23 -6.26 6.87
CA GLN A 556 -23.47 -7.51 6.78
C GLN A 556 -22.98 -7.81 5.37
N PHE A 557 -23.64 -7.31 4.33
CA PHE A 557 -23.39 -7.70 2.94
C PHE A 557 -23.11 -6.50 2.04
N SER A 558 -21.94 -6.54 1.38
CA SER A 558 -21.50 -5.53 0.41
C SER A 558 -21.05 -6.18 -0.89
N VAL A 559 -21.26 -5.46 -1.99
CA VAL A 559 -20.78 -5.81 -3.32
C VAL A 559 -19.97 -4.64 -3.86
N GLU A 560 -18.81 -4.94 -4.40
CA GLU A 560 -17.82 -3.99 -4.87
C GLU A 560 -17.41 -4.34 -6.31
N PRO A 561 -18.16 -3.85 -7.32
CA PRO A 561 -17.84 -4.13 -8.71
C PRO A 561 -16.82 -3.14 -9.28
N THR A 562 -15.96 -3.66 -10.15
CA THR A 562 -15.00 -2.94 -10.97
C THR A 562 -15.15 -3.39 -12.41
N ILE A 563 -15.28 -2.44 -13.34
CA ILE A 563 -15.47 -2.68 -14.76
C ILE A 563 -14.52 -1.77 -15.52
N SER A 564 -13.77 -2.30 -16.47
CA SER A 564 -12.92 -1.54 -17.39
C SER A 564 -13.11 -2.08 -18.80
N PHE A 565 -13.49 -1.19 -19.72
CA PHE A 565 -13.59 -1.47 -21.14
C PHE A 565 -12.61 -0.56 -21.86
N ASN A 566 -11.62 -1.16 -22.51
CA ASN A 566 -10.61 -0.46 -23.30
C ASN A 566 -10.80 -0.82 -24.76
N ASP A 567 -10.98 0.18 -25.59
CA ASP A 567 -11.14 0.07 -27.03
C ASP A 567 -9.99 0.83 -27.71
N ILE A 568 -9.09 0.10 -28.35
CA ILE A 568 -7.81 0.61 -28.85
C ILE A 568 -7.71 0.35 -30.35
N HIS A 569 -7.53 1.42 -31.11
CA HIS A 569 -7.38 1.38 -32.56
C HIS A 569 -6.01 1.95 -32.94
N LEU A 570 -5.12 1.07 -33.44
CA LEU A 570 -3.77 1.42 -33.88
C LEU A 570 -3.58 0.98 -35.35
N PRO A 571 -2.72 1.66 -36.13
CA PRO A 571 -2.32 1.19 -37.46
C PRO A 571 -1.78 -0.24 -37.49
N GLU A 572 -1.13 -0.67 -36.40
CA GLU A 572 -0.55 -2.01 -36.23
C GLU A 572 -1.60 -3.08 -35.90
N GLY A 573 -2.81 -2.67 -35.49
CA GLY A 573 -3.91 -3.56 -35.18
C GLY A 573 -4.90 -2.97 -34.17
N GLU A 574 -6.09 -3.56 -34.13
CA GLU A 574 -7.17 -3.15 -33.24
C GLU A 574 -7.42 -4.25 -32.21
N PHE A 575 -7.69 -3.86 -30.96
CA PHE A 575 -8.06 -4.81 -29.92
C PHE A 575 -8.87 -4.14 -28.81
N THR A 576 -9.68 -4.96 -28.16
CA THR A 576 -10.43 -4.57 -26.97
C THR A 576 -9.93 -5.34 -25.76
N ASN A 577 -9.79 -4.67 -24.62
CA ASN A 577 -9.51 -5.32 -23.34
C ASN A 577 -10.61 -5.02 -22.33
N THR A 578 -11.31 -6.06 -21.89
CA THR A 578 -12.40 -6.00 -20.92
C THR A 578 -11.97 -6.68 -19.64
N LEU A 579 -12.06 -5.93 -18.54
CA LEU A 579 -11.91 -6.44 -17.18
C LEU A 579 -13.24 -6.26 -16.46
N VAL A 580 -13.80 -7.35 -15.94
CA VAL A 580 -14.95 -7.31 -15.04
C VAL A 580 -14.54 -8.02 -13.76
N SER A 581 -14.51 -7.30 -12.66
CA SER A 581 -14.18 -7.82 -11.35
C SER A 581 -15.31 -7.50 -10.39
N THR A 582 -15.67 -8.45 -9.53
CA THR A 582 -16.68 -8.25 -8.50
C THR A 582 -16.20 -8.87 -7.22
N ARG A 583 -16.02 -8.03 -6.21
CA ARG A 583 -15.76 -8.45 -4.85
C ARG A 583 -17.06 -8.44 -4.07
N PHE A 584 -17.32 -9.47 -3.29
CA PHE A 584 -18.45 -9.52 -2.37
C PHE A 584 -17.95 -9.87 -0.98
N ASN A 585 -18.58 -9.29 0.04
CA ASN A 585 -18.19 -9.51 1.42
C ASN A 585 -19.43 -9.70 2.28
N PHE A 586 -19.44 -10.79 3.03
CA PHE A 586 -20.45 -11.11 4.03
C PHE A 586 -19.80 -11.22 5.41
N ALA A 587 -20.05 -10.25 6.28
CA ALA A 587 -19.57 -10.23 7.66
C ALA A 587 -20.62 -10.83 8.59
N PHE A 588 -20.32 -11.97 9.22
CA PHE A 588 -21.19 -12.57 10.25
C PHE A 588 -21.13 -11.74 11.53
N ASN A 589 -19.92 -11.32 11.91
CA ASN A 589 -19.60 -10.41 13.00
C ASN A 589 -18.23 -9.75 12.72
N PRO A 590 -17.75 -8.78 13.52
CA PRO A 590 -16.47 -8.11 13.26
C PRO A 590 -15.24 -9.03 13.17
N ARG A 591 -15.31 -10.25 13.71
CA ARG A 591 -14.23 -11.25 13.77
C ARG A 591 -14.43 -12.43 12.82
N MET A 592 -15.54 -12.51 12.07
CA MET A 592 -15.83 -13.60 11.14
C MET A 592 -16.48 -13.07 9.87
N PHE A 593 -15.83 -13.30 8.73
CA PHE A 593 -16.37 -12.91 7.43
C PHE A 593 -16.03 -13.91 6.33
N PHE A 594 -16.92 -13.97 5.35
CA PHE A 594 -16.73 -14.65 4.09
C PHE A 594 -16.64 -13.61 2.98
N GLY A 595 -15.57 -13.64 2.19
CA GLY A 595 -15.36 -12.77 1.05
C GLY A 595 -15.08 -13.57 -0.20
N GLY A 596 -15.38 -12.99 -1.35
CA GLY A 596 -14.98 -13.56 -2.62
C GLY A 596 -14.67 -12.49 -3.65
N LEU A 597 -13.78 -12.84 -4.57
CA LEU A 597 -13.43 -12.07 -5.76
C LEU A 597 -13.68 -12.97 -6.97
N VAL A 598 -14.48 -12.47 -7.90
CA VAL A 598 -14.68 -13.10 -9.21
C VAL A 598 -14.21 -12.11 -10.25
N GLN A 599 -13.30 -12.54 -11.10
CA GLN A 599 -12.69 -11.69 -12.11
C GLN A 599 -12.68 -12.36 -13.47
N TYR A 600 -13.04 -11.60 -14.50
CA TYR A 600 -12.95 -11.96 -15.90
C TYR A 600 -12.04 -10.98 -16.62
N THR A 601 -11.12 -11.49 -17.44
CA THR A 601 -10.29 -10.69 -18.35
C THR A 601 -10.35 -11.25 -19.78
N SER A 602 -10.63 -10.39 -20.75
CA SER A 602 -10.63 -10.77 -22.17
C SER A 602 -9.22 -10.87 -22.75
N GLY A 603 -8.23 -10.20 -22.16
CA GLY A 603 -6.85 -10.26 -22.66
C GLY A 603 -6.23 -11.66 -22.55
N ASN A 604 -6.62 -12.41 -21.51
CA ASN A 604 -6.15 -13.77 -21.28
C ASN A 604 -7.22 -14.86 -21.45
N ASP A 605 -8.45 -14.50 -21.79
CA ASP A 605 -9.60 -15.40 -21.83
C ASP A 605 -9.74 -16.18 -20.52
N LEU A 606 -9.64 -15.48 -19.39
CA LEU A 606 -9.52 -16.11 -18.06
C LEU A 606 -10.66 -15.65 -17.15
N VAL A 607 -11.24 -16.60 -16.42
CA VAL A 607 -12.04 -16.31 -15.23
C VAL A 607 -11.34 -16.87 -14.01
N SER A 608 -11.11 -16.00 -13.03
CA SER A 608 -10.49 -16.32 -11.76
C SER A 608 -11.50 -16.17 -10.63
N TYR A 609 -11.51 -17.15 -9.73
CA TYR A 609 -12.28 -17.17 -8.50
C TYR A 609 -11.32 -17.20 -7.32
N ASN A 610 -11.53 -16.33 -6.34
CA ASN A 610 -10.86 -16.39 -5.05
C ASN A 610 -11.92 -16.25 -3.96
N LEU A 611 -12.15 -17.29 -3.18
CA LEU A 611 -13.10 -17.32 -2.08
C LEU A 611 -12.34 -17.50 -0.77
N ARG A 612 -12.70 -16.74 0.26
CA ARG A 612 -12.02 -16.74 1.55
C ARG A 612 -13.00 -16.67 2.71
N LEU A 613 -12.83 -17.57 3.66
CA LEU A 613 -13.40 -17.46 5.00
C LEU A 613 -12.26 -17.09 5.97
N ARG A 614 -12.44 -16.04 6.76
CA ARG A 614 -11.59 -15.71 7.91
C ARG A 614 -12.43 -15.74 9.17
N TRP A 615 -11.94 -16.44 10.18
CA TRP A 615 -12.53 -16.45 11.51
C TRP A 615 -11.45 -16.26 12.57
N GLU A 616 -11.48 -15.13 13.25
CA GLU A 616 -10.70 -14.85 14.44
C GLU A 616 -11.49 -15.33 15.68
N TYR A 617 -11.24 -16.57 16.10
CA TYR A 617 -11.98 -17.21 17.19
C TYR A 617 -11.51 -16.79 18.58
N SER A 618 -10.32 -16.21 18.66
CA SER A 618 -9.73 -15.56 19.84
C SER A 618 -8.77 -14.48 19.34
N PRO A 619 -8.55 -13.37 20.07
CA PRO A 619 -7.65 -12.32 19.62
C PRO A 619 -6.28 -12.84 19.15
N GLY A 620 -5.94 -12.57 17.89
CA GLY A 620 -4.71 -13.03 17.22
C GLY A 620 -4.65 -14.53 16.86
N SER A 621 -5.73 -15.29 17.09
CA SER A 621 -5.87 -16.71 16.73
C SER A 621 -6.96 -16.91 15.68
N GLU A 622 -6.59 -17.52 14.56
CA GLU A 622 -7.37 -17.44 13.33
C GLU A 622 -7.45 -18.78 12.59
N LEU A 623 -8.61 -19.00 11.97
CA LEU A 623 -8.84 -19.98 10.93
C LEU A 623 -9.02 -19.25 9.59
N PHE A 624 -8.26 -19.67 8.58
CA PHE A 624 -8.42 -19.25 7.21
C PHE A 624 -8.74 -20.45 6.33
N VAL A 625 -9.74 -20.28 5.47
CA VAL A 625 -10.04 -21.22 4.39
C VAL A 625 -10.05 -20.43 3.10
N VAL A 626 -9.21 -20.81 2.15
CA VAL A 626 -9.06 -20.15 0.86
C VAL A 626 -9.29 -21.15 -0.25
N TYR A 627 -10.10 -20.78 -1.22
CA TYR A 627 -10.29 -21.52 -2.46
C TYR A 627 -9.98 -20.61 -3.64
N THR A 628 -9.09 -21.04 -4.51
CA THR A 628 -8.73 -20.36 -5.74
C THR A 628 -8.98 -21.26 -6.93
N GLU A 629 -9.47 -20.69 -8.02
CA GLU A 629 -9.66 -21.44 -9.27
C GLU A 629 -9.55 -20.52 -10.47
N ASP A 630 -8.74 -20.94 -11.45
CA ASP A 630 -8.58 -20.29 -12.73
C ASP A 630 -9.13 -21.19 -13.84
N ARG A 631 -9.93 -20.61 -14.72
CA ARG A 631 -10.48 -21.30 -15.89
C ARG A 631 -10.33 -20.50 -17.16
N ASP A 632 -9.87 -21.17 -18.20
CA ASP A 632 -9.89 -20.59 -19.54
C ASP A 632 -11.33 -20.57 -20.06
N VAL A 633 -11.74 -19.43 -20.59
CA VAL A 633 -13.10 -19.17 -21.09
C VAL A 633 -13.09 -18.79 -22.57
N GLN A 634 -13.55 -19.70 -23.42
CA GLN A 634 -13.92 -19.33 -24.80
C GLN A 634 -15.39 -18.92 -24.82
N MET A 635 -15.67 -17.62 -24.73
CA MET A 635 -17.03 -17.07 -24.62
C MET A 635 -17.97 -17.48 -25.78
N LEU A 636 -17.42 -17.88 -26.93
CA LEU A 636 -18.19 -18.30 -28.10
C LEU A 636 -18.57 -19.81 -28.12
N MET A 637 -18.17 -20.61 -27.11
CA MET A 637 -18.48 -22.06 -27.05
C MET A 637 -18.95 -22.52 -25.65
N PRO A 638 -20.23 -22.31 -25.27
CA PRO A 638 -20.73 -22.56 -23.91
C PRO A 638 -20.74 -24.03 -23.45
N ARG A 639 -20.53 -25.02 -24.34
CA ARG A 639 -20.50 -26.45 -24.00
C ARG A 639 -19.09 -27.07 -23.92
N ARG A 640 -18.03 -26.34 -24.30
CA ARG A 640 -16.61 -26.79 -24.24
C ARG A 640 -15.64 -25.78 -23.62
N GLY A 641 -16.00 -24.50 -23.51
CA GLY A 641 -15.05 -23.43 -23.15
C GLY A 641 -14.88 -23.12 -21.66
N ARG A 642 -14.66 -24.11 -20.79
CA ARG A 642 -14.33 -23.90 -19.35
C ARG A 642 -13.29 -24.91 -18.86
N GLU A 643 -12.13 -24.93 -19.49
CA GLU A 643 -11.04 -25.81 -19.06
C GLU A 643 -10.42 -25.31 -17.75
N LEU A 644 -10.17 -26.23 -16.82
CA LEU A 644 -9.51 -25.90 -15.56
C LEU A 644 -8.03 -25.64 -15.84
N ARG A 645 -7.56 -24.45 -15.49
CA ARG A 645 -6.14 -24.09 -15.58
C ARG A 645 -5.42 -24.40 -14.28
N SER A 646 -5.93 -23.85 -13.18
CA SER A 646 -5.40 -24.06 -11.84
C SER A 646 -6.52 -24.10 -10.81
N ARG A 647 -6.29 -24.78 -9.69
CA ARG A 647 -7.17 -24.76 -8.51
C ARG A 647 -6.36 -25.02 -7.26
N GLY A 648 -6.61 -24.24 -6.23
CA GLY A 648 -6.05 -24.41 -4.90
C GLY A 648 -7.15 -24.44 -3.86
N PHE A 649 -7.00 -25.30 -2.85
CA PHE A 649 -7.79 -25.22 -1.62
C PHE A 649 -6.84 -25.31 -0.46
N VAL A 650 -6.83 -24.29 0.40
CA VAL A 650 -5.92 -24.20 1.54
C VAL A 650 -6.68 -23.90 2.81
N VAL A 651 -6.29 -24.58 3.88
CA VAL A 651 -6.73 -24.32 5.24
C VAL A 651 -5.51 -23.98 6.08
N LYS A 652 -5.56 -22.84 6.77
CA LYS A 652 -4.54 -22.42 7.73
C LYS A 652 -5.21 -22.21 9.08
N PHE A 653 -4.59 -22.78 10.11
CA PHE A 653 -5.01 -22.62 11.49
C PHE A 653 -3.82 -22.16 12.33
N ASN A 654 -4.00 -21.11 13.11
CA ASN A 654 -2.99 -20.60 14.02
C ASN A 654 -3.58 -20.36 15.41
N ARG A 655 -2.72 -20.34 16.43
CA ARG A 655 -3.10 -19.97 17.79
C ARG A 655 -2.05 -19.07 18.41
N LEU A 656 -2.47 -17.90 18.89
CA LEU A 656 -1.61 -16.98 19.62
C LEU A 656 -1.59 -17.35 21.10
N PHE A 657 -0.39 -17.47 21.66
CA PHE A 657 -0.15 -17.57 23.09
C PHE A 657 0.63 -16.31 23.52
N ARG A 658 0.07 -15.55 24.47
CA ARG A 658 0.72 -14.39 25.09
C ARG A 658 1.00 -14.72 26.56
N LEU A 659 2.25 -14.61 26.98
CA LEU A 659 2.66 -14.81 28.38
C LEU A 659 2.84 -13.48 29.10
#